data_AF-A0A4R2C0X8-F1
#
_entry.id   AF-A0A4R2C0X8-F1
#
_cell.length_a   1.000
_cell.length_b   1.000
_cell.length_c   1.000
_cell.angle_alpha   90.00
_cell.angle_beta   90.00
_cell.angle_gamma   90.00
#
_symmetry.space_group_name_H-M   'P 1'
#
loop_
_entity.id
_entity.type
_entity.pdbx_description
1 polymer ?
#
loop_
_entity_poly.entity_id
_entity_poly.type
_entity_poly.pdbx_seq_one_letter_code
_entity_poly.pdbx_strand_id
1 'polypeptide(L)'
;MSYRIDIDGKRRYDAGGDRATAVSEEQRRFFVEQINQAVRERAAAGGPKTIDPATEKAIVVEKGDNLWEIARENHVSFNDLVATNRIKSTAGMAPIDPNDVVIVPLASPELVAQGPVDGKGIPEGEAAFIDDLYGRGNKLAYADDPSKIDYTAEGRDMQRDTGAYLDTLPKAERQAAALRLVNSDWLDAGPAGNAVRAAIEERGLKTNAEAVIAGEIYDRGNRIQYSDDPKIDHPAATGEIAKDVRSFVETLPEKERSETLQRLYDRDWTDAAPARMAIEDVAKALNVGLRPSTHAGADVEDTARDIIDTANAAGGPDKAFEELSSAFGSATPEVQRVLLRSEDAKALIDKAASWASKPLADYRPEQAMSDQGDAATTMSNLERLTARADPRLAVDLVSAAIPVIEAANARKQEKVGGELIGMNGQTNMMTIIDRIGGSPGADALVERFAQIGGYHPNSLPMAIANGSRLDYPIAFAAESAPASPDFVVQSIVPHVKQYASAKVNQDVIAYSAHMQELQWLVSNHGSTMTPEQLTKAIDDYRKEKGSQWAETEQRLEDNIAASGEKLLQQLTALGNLPPQLASQRQAADDEIGRILSDEKTAMAVEIAMKKNPALLDSPAVLNLMGYQARLTDRGRKLAEEATTQIIRHKVLPSFADLQSGGPGALAKAKVALEELKDGKLSQMLGIPKADMDRAIDAVAKSLPEPGETVEQSRAKMATLNGDLNDLKSSSGVRSFANTTGPGQMLRLIGLAATGASVANSATAAQTNPTLRNNLKVVIDAVGLGQRTVEILGGMDHLNADSAAVKHFGSSSRPAVKFLGALSGGFDAWVAFDYFKAGDPLMGSLSAAAAGGTIMAALGTGTLFGPAGLVIVGAAVVGQMIVADTRDSNTYMTETSKRFLAHSGLNETAAGALVDQSGDGHSPVPILARYAELKGFRLDQPADRRRFIDWLNGMPKEGLEKLRDNLHHTLDAFGGDPAKLAASADSDANYTDPQRLNEGYVSGEIYVPSIAAEIRAGNGSPSSVRQIDVALSELGIAVPIA
;
A
#
# COMPACT_ATOMS: atom_id res chain seq x y z
N MET A 1 53.46 -27.31 -38.31
CA MET A 1 52.56 -26.25 -37.80
C MET A 1 51.30 -26.38 -38.61
N SER A 2 50.35 -27.11 -38.07
CA SER A 2 49.18 -27.59 -38.79
C SER A 2 48.22 -26.43 -39.08
N TYR A 3 47.86 -26.22 -40.36
CA TYR A 3 46.90 -25.18 -40.73
C TYR A 3 45.48 -25.71 -40.53
N ARG A 4 44.62 -24.89 -39.93
CA ARG A 4 43.20 -25.20 -39.77
C ARG A 4 42.47 -24.93 -41.09
N ILE A 5 41.52 -25.77 -41.45
CA ILE A 5 40.66 -25.54 -42.62
C ILE A 5 39.21 -25.52 -42.16
N ASP A 6 38.43 -24.54 -42.62
CA ASP A 6 36.98 -24.54 -42.40
C ASP A 6 36.37 -25.82 -42.98
N ILE A 7 35.32 -26.36 -42.35
CA ILE A 7 34.63 -27.58 -42.81
C ILE A 7 34.08 -27.45 -44.25
N ASP A 8 33.83 -26.22 -44.70
CA ASP A 8 33.43 -25.88 -46.07
C ASP A 8 34.58 -25.79 -47.09
N GLY A 9 35.82 -25.99 -46.65
CA GLY A 9 37.06 -25.87 -47.44
C GLY A 9 37.36 -24.44 -47.93
N LYS A 10 36.65 -23.44 -47.42
CA LYS A 10 36.65 -22.05 -47.94
C LYS A 10 37.85 -21.22 -47.47
N ARG A 11 38.44 -21.53 -46.30
CA ARG A 11 39.49 -20.75 -45.67
C ARG A 11 40.53 -21.66 -45.05
N ARG A 12 41.79 -21.23 -45.13
CA ARG A 12 42.94 -21.79 -44.41
C ARG A 12 43.35 -20.77 -43.35
N TYR A 13 43.71 -21.22 -42.15
CA TYR A 13 44.20 -20.37 -41.07
C TYR A 13 45.64 -20.76 -40.74
N ASP A 14 46.50 -19.76 -40.55
CA ASP A 14 47.89 -20.01 -40.14
C ASP A 14 47.98 -20.40 -38.67
N ALA A 15 49.22 -20.63 -38.21
CA ALA A 15 49.50 -21.06 -36.84
C ALA A 15 49.08 -20.03 -35.76
N GLY A 16 48.83 -18.77 -36.14
CA GLY A 16 48.31 -17.73 -35.24
C GLY A 16 46.79 -17.64 -35.22
N GLY A 17 46.07 -18.44 -36.03
CA GLY A 17 44.63 -18.32 -36.20
C GLY A 17 44.21 -17.21 -37.19
N ASP A 18 45.18 -16.51 -37.79
CA ASP A 18 44.91 -15.47 -38.77
C ASP A 18 44.49 -16.09 -40.11
N ARG A 19 43.55 -15.41 -40.81
CA ARG A 19 42.99 -15.88 -42.08
C ARG A 19 44.06 -15.90 -43.17
N ALA A 20 44.60 -17.08 -43.46
CA ALA A 20 45.60 -17.29 -44.49
C ALA A 20 44.96 -17.54 -45.87
N THR A 21 44.74 -16.46 -46.64
CA THR A 21 44.40 -16.43 -48.08
C THR A 21 43.13 -17.19 -48.54
N ALA A 22 42.35 -16.57 -49.44
CA ALA A 22 41.25 -17.24 -50.11
C ALA A 22 41.77 -18.44 -50.90
N VAL A 23 41.24 -19.63 -50.59
CA VAL A 23 41.61 -20.88 -51.23
C VAL A 23 41.05 -20.88 -52.66
N SER A 24 41.85 -21.28 -53.66
CA SER A 24 41.35 -21.42 -55.03
C SER A 24 40.21 -22.44 -55.11
N GLU A 25 39.28 -22.31 -56.06
CA GLU A 25 38.15 -23.26 -56.18
C GLU A 25 38.62 -24.71 -56.39
N GLU A 26 39.79 -24.92 -57.01
CA GLU A 26 40.45 -26.22 -57.16
C GLU A 26 40.94 -26.78 -55.82
N GLN A 27 41.63 -25.96 -55.02
CA GLN A 27 42.08 -26.36 -53.67
C GLN A 27 40.90 -26.53 -52.70
N ARG A 28 39.83 -25.73 -52.85
CA ARG A 28 38.60 -25.89 -52.07
C ARG A 28 37.93 -27.22 -52.36
N ARG A 29 37.81 -27.60 -53.64
CA ARG A 29 37.30 -28.94 -54.02
C ARG A 29 38.18 -30.05 -53.47
N PHE A 30 39.49 -29.88 -53.52
CA PHE A 30 40.45 -30.81 -52.92
C PHE A 30 40.22 -30.95 -51.41
N PHE A 31 40.15 -29.86 -50.65
CA PHE A 31 39.90 -29.92 -49.20
C PHE A 31 38.54 -30.50 -48.85
N VAL A 32 37.48 -30.14 -49.58
CA VAL A 32 36.15 -30.74 -49.39
C VAL A 32 36.19 -32.24 -49.71
N GLU A 33 36.94 -32.66 -50.72
CA GLU A 33 37.12 -34.07 -51.05
C GLU A 33 37.89 -34.83 -49.96
N GLN A 34 38.96 -34.24 -49.42
CA GLN A 34 39.75 -34.80 -48.31
C GLN A 34 38.95 -34.87 -47.00
N ILE A 35 38.19 -33.81 -46.67
CA ILE A 35 37.28 -33.80 -45.52
C ILE A 35 36.22 -34.91 -45.69
N ASN A 36 35.60 -35.00 -46.86
CA ASN A 36 34.63 -36.06 -47.13
C ASN A 36 35.26 -37.46 -47.11
N GLN A 37 36.53 -37.59 -47.50
CA GLN A 37 37.27 -38.84 -47.39
C GLN A 37 37.49 -39.23 -45.93
N ALA A 38 38.01 -38.33 -45.11
CA ALA A 38 38.19 -38.55 -43.67
C ALA A 38 36.86 -38.93 -42.98
N VAL A 39 35.77 -38.26 -43.32
CA VAL A 39 34.42 -38.58 -42.81
C VAL A 39 33.94 -39.95 -43.28
N ARG A 40 34.17 -40.32 -44.55
CA ARG A 40 33.83 -41.67 -45.07
C ARG A 40 34.61 -42.76 -44.37
N GLU A 41 35.91 -42.54 -44.13
CA GLU A 41 36.79 -43.49 -43.44
C GLU A 41 36.36 -43.65 -41.98
N ARG A 42 36.12 -42.53 -41.27
CA ARG A 42 35.53 -42.53 -39.93
C ARG A 42 34.20 -43.28 -39.89
N ALA A 43 33.32 -43.05 -40.86
CA ALA A 43 32.02 -43.71 -40.96
C ALA A 43 32.13 -45.22 -41.24
N ALA A 44 33.07 -45.64 -42.11
CA ALA A 44 33.35 -47.04 -42.38
C ALA A 44 33.90 -47.76 -41.14
N ALA A 45 34.61 -47.04 -40.27
CA ALA A 45 35.06 -47.52 -38.97
C ALA A 45 33.97 -47.47 -37.87
N GLY A 46 32.72 -47.15 -38.23
CA GLY A 46 31.57 -47.10 -37.30
C GLY A 46 31.38 -45.78 -36.58
N GLY A 47 32.02 -44.69 -37.03
CA GLY A 47 31.87 -43.35 -36.51
C GLY A 47 30.81 -42.49 -37.24
N PRO A 48 30.65 -41.21 -36.86
CA PRO A 48 29.67 -40.30 -37.45
C PRO A 48 29.91 -39.99 -38.93
N LYS A 49 28.82 -39.85 -39.70
CA LYS A 49 28.82 -39.61 -41.16
C LYS A 49 28.98 -38.13 -41.55
N THR A 50 29.12 -37.23 -40.60
CA THR A 50 29.27 -35.78 -40.80
C THR A 50 30.16 -35.20 -39.70
N ILE A 51 31.02 -34.22 -40.00
CA ILE A 51 31.71 -33.44 -38.96
C ILE A 51 30.65 -32.60 -38.27
N ASP A 52 30.66 -32.58 -36.94
CA ASP A 52 29.82 -31.66 -36.17
C ASP A 52 30.58 -30.34 -35.94
N PRO A 53 30.23 -29.25 -36.63
CA PRO A 53 30.94 -27.98 -36.47
C PRO A 53 30.82 -27.37 -35.08
N ALA A 54 29.91 -27.84 -34.22
CA ALA A 54 29.74 -27.38 -32.85
C ALA A 54 30.73 -28.04 -31.87
N THR A 55 31.27 -29.21 -32.22
CA THR A 55 32.12 -30.02 -31.33
C THR A 55 33.43 -30.49 -31.98
N GLU A 56 33.60 -30.30 -33.29
CA GLU A 56 34.71 -30.80 -34.08
C GLU A 56 35.21 -29.74 -35.10
N LYS A 57 36.51 -29.76 -35.38
CA LYS A 57 37.20 -28.97 -36.44
C LYS A 57 38.06 -29.87 -37.31
N ALA A 58 38.38 -29.43 -38.53
CA ALA A 58 39.22 -30.18 -39.46
C ALA A 58 40.60 -29.53 -39.59
N ILE A 59 41.65 -30.35 -39.50
CA ILE A 59 43.05 -29.92 -39.62
C ILE A 59 43.72 -30.74 -40.71
N VAL A 60 44.52 -30.09 -41.55
CA VAL A 60 45.34 -30.78 -42.54
C VAL A 60 46.70 -31.11 -41.94
N VAL A 61 47.09 -32.37 -42.07
CA VAL A 61 48.38 -32.91 -41.65
C VAL A 61 49.48 -32.38 -42.57
N GLU A 62 50.48 -31.73 -42.00
CA GLU A 62 51.67 -31.29 -42.72
C GLU A 62 52.84 -32.28 -42.58
N LYS A 63 53.85 -32.09 -43.43
CA LYS A 63 55.08 -32.88 -43.38
C LYS A 63 55.80 -32.65 -42.04
N GLY A 64 55.83 -33.67 -41.21
CA GLY A 64 56.47 -33.66 -39.89
C GLY A 64 55.48 -33.73 -38.73
N ASP A 65 54.19 -33.48 -39.00
CA ASP A 65 53.16 -33.60 -37.97
C ASP A 65 52.97 -35.07 -37.56
N ASN A 66 52.65 -35.26 -36.28
CA ASN A 66 52.18 -36.52 -35.76
C ASN A 66 50.98 -36.29 -34.84
N LEU A 67 50.18 -37.33 -34.60
CA LEU A 67 48.96 -37.22 -33.81
C LEU A 67 49.19 -36.69 -32.38
N TRP A 68 50.37 -36.92 -31.78
CA TRP A 68 50.71 -36.38 -30.46
C TRP A 68 50.92 -34.87 -30.47
N GLU A 69 51.67 -34.38 -31.47
CA GLU A 69 51.88 -32.94 -31.65
C GLU A 69 50.59 -32.23 -32.02
N ILE A 70 49.77 -32.81 -32.90
CA ILE A 70 48.44 -32.27 -33.26
C ILE A 70 47.53 -32.19 -32.02
N ALA A 71 47.50 -33.24 -31.19
CA ALA A 71 46.71 -33.23 -29.96
C ALA A 71 47.19 -32.14 -28.97
N ARG A 72 48.50 -32.02 -28.78
CA ARG A 72 49.11 -31.03 -27.87
C ARG A 72 48.86 -29.60 -28.35
N GLU A 73 49.07 -29.32 -29.63
CA GLU A 73 48.88 -27.99 -30.23
C GLU A 73 47.42 -27.54 -30.22
N ASN A 74 46.47 -28.48 -30.16
CA ASN A 74 45.04 -28.18 -30.13
C ASN A 74 44.41 -28.37 -28.74
N HIS A 75 45.22 -28.60 -27.71
CA HIS A 75 44.76 -28.76 -26.32
C HIS A 75 43.67 -29.84 -26.15
N VAL A 76 43.79 -30.94 -26.89
CA VAL A 76 42.93 -32.12 -26.79
C VAL A 76 43.71 -33.33 -26.31
N SER A 77 43.02 -34.32 -25.73
CA SER A 77 43.71 -35.56 -25.35
C SER A 77 44.04 -36.39 -26.60
N PHE A 78 45.21 -37.03 -26.60
CA PHE A 78 45.59 -37.94 -27.67
C PHE A 78 44.56 -39.07 -27.88
N ASN A 79 43.96 -39.55 -26.78
CA ASN A 79 42.95 -40.60 -26.83
C ASN A 79 41.66 -40.12 -27.48
N ASP A 80 41.21 -38.89 -27.19
CA ASP A 80 40.01 -38.32 -27.81
C ASP A 80 40.25 -38.05 -29.29
N LEU A 81 41.43 -37.54 -29.66
CA LEU A 81 41.81 -37.34 -31.05
C LEU A 81 41.77 -38.68 -31.84
N VAL A 82 42.34 -39.74 -31.27
CA VAL A 82 42.32 -41.10 -31.86
C VAL A 82 40.90 -41.66 -31.92
N ALA A 83 40.10 -41.46 -30.87
CA ALA A 83 38.72 -41.96 -30.79
C ALA A 83 37.80 -41.26 -31.78
N THR A 84 37.89 -39.93 -31.91
CA THR A 84 37.12 -39.10 -32.85
C THR A 84 37.35 -39.55 -34.28
N ASN A 85 38.58 -39.89 -34.65
CA ASN A 85 38.92 -40.37 -35.99
C ASN A 85 38.77 -41.89 -36.16
N ARG A 86 38.40 -42.63 -35.10
CA ARG A 86 38.27 -44.10 -35.09
C ARG A 86 39.52 -44.83 -35.59
N ILE A 87 40.68 -44.27 -35.27
CA ILE A 87 41.97 -44.81 -35.71
C ILE A 87 42.29 -46.06 -34.89
N LYS A 88 42.41 -47.22 -35.56
CA LYS A 88 42.78 -48.48 -34.92
C LYS A 88 44.26 -48.47 -34.56
N SER A 89 44.57 -48.11 -33.32
CA SER A 89 45.94 -48.09 -32.82
C SER A 89 46.53 -49.51 -32.83
N THR A 90 47.44 -49.78 -33.78
CA THR A 90 48.33 -50.94 -33.74
C THR A 90 49.75 -50.41 -33.62
N ALA A 91 50.37 -50.64 -32.46
CA ALA A 91 51.77 -50.35 -32.16
C ALA A 91 52.21 -48.86 -32.13
N GLY A 92 51.43 -47.96 -31.52
CA GLY A 92 51.97 -46.71 -30.95
C GLY A 92 52.16 -45.51 -31.89
N MET A 93 52.04 -45.67 -33.21
CA MET A 93 51.81 -44.58 -34.16
C MET A 93 50.94 -45.10 -35.28
N ALA A 94 49.72 -44.58 -35.42
CA ALA A 94 49.01 -44.73 -36.68
C ALA A 94 49.68 -43.79 -37.69
N PRO A 95 50.04 -44.28 -38.89
CA PRO A 95 50.60 -43.41 -39.92
C PRO A 95 49.53 -42.41 -40.34
N ILE A 96 49.84 -41.12 -40.18
CA ILE A 96 49.16 -40.02 -40.88
C ILE A 96 50.13 -39.53 -41.96
N ASP A 97 49.64 -39.38 -43.17
CA ASP A 97 50.42 -38.89 -44.29
C ASP A 97 50.19 -37.39 -44.49
N PRO A 98 51.18 -36.64 -45.02
CA PRO A 98 50.97 -35.25 -45.36
C PRO A 98 49.80 -35.09 -46.34
N ASN A 99 48.94 -34.10 -46.09
CA ASN A 99 47.66 -33.81 -46.73
C ASN A 99 46.45 -34.63 -46.25
N ASP A 100 46.63 -35.55 -45.30
CA ASP A 100 45.50 -36.16 -44.60
C ASP A 100 44.72 -35.08 -43.83
N VAL A 101 43.41 -35.30 -43.67
CA VAL A 101 42.56 -34.47 -42.82
C VAL A 101 42.26 -35.22 -41.53
N VAL A 102 42.63 -34.63 -40.39
CA VAL A 102 42.31 -35.13 -39.05
C VAL A 102 41.17 -34.29 -38.48
N ILE A 103 40.14 -34.97 -37.98
CA ILE A 103 39.00 -34.35 -37.30
C ILE A 103 39.39 -34.19 -35.82
N VAL A 104 39.60 -32.96 -35.39
CA VAL A 104 40.06 -32.63 -34.04
C VAL A 104 38.86 -32.14 -33.22
N PRO A 105 38.64 -32.67 -32.00
CA PRO A 105 37.69 -32.08 -31.07
C PRO A 105 38.04 -30.62 -30.74
N LEU A 106 37.10 -29.88 -30.15
CA LEU A 106 37.43 -28.60 -29.53
C LEU A 106 38.32 -28.79 -28.30
N ALA A 107 39.04 -27.72 -27.92
CA ALA A 107 39.96 -27.72 -26.79
C ALA A 107 39.25 -28.19 -25.50
N SER A 108 39.89 -29.10 -24.76
CA SER A 108 39.35 -29.57 -23.49
C SER A 108 39.54 -28.49 -22.42
N PRO A 109 38.46 -28.05 -21.74
CA PRO A 109 38.56 -27.03 -20.72
C PRO A 109 39.48 -27.45 -19.56
N GLU A 110 39.48 -28.73 -19.18
CA GLU A 110 40.33 -29.26 -18.12
C GLU A 110 41.81 -29.32 -18.52
N LEU A 111 42.11 -29.76 -19.75
CA LEU A 111 43.49 -29.79 -20.25
C LEU A 111 44.05 -28.39 -20.44
N VAL A 112 43.23 -27.44 -20.89
CA VAL A 112 43.62 -26.04 -20.99
C VAL A 112 43.94 -25.48 -19.60
N ALA A 113 43.07 -25.68 -18.61
CA ALA A 113 43.29 -25.19 -17.24
C ALA A 113 44.51 -25.83 -16.54
N GLN A 114 44.86 -27.08 -16.86
CA GLN A 114 46.01 -27.80 -16.29
C GLN A 114 47.30 -27.60 -17.10
N GLY A 115 47.23 -26.88 -18.22
CA GLY A 115 48.38 -26.65 -19.10
C GLY A 115 49.45 -25.75 -18.49
N PRO A 116 50.60 -25.61 -19.15
CA PRO A 116 51.62 -24.63 -18.77
C PRO A 116 51.03 -23.21 -18.72
N VAL A 117 51.52 -22.41 -17.77
CA VAL A 117 51.12 -20.99 -17.63
C VAL A 117 52.25 -20.05 -18.07
N ASP A 118 51.88 -18.89 -18.58
CA ASP A 118 52.81 -17.83 -18.95
C ASP A 118 53.38 -17.07 -17.72
N GLY A 119 54.22 -16.06 -17.98
CA GLY A 119 54.80 -15.22 -16.93
C GLY A 119 53.80 -14.37 -16.13
N LYS A 120 52.50 -14.44 -16.44
CA LYS A 120 51.38 -13.78 -15.75
C LYS A 120 50.43 -14.80 -15.09
N GLY A 121 50.77 -16.10 -15.13
CA GLY A 121 49.93 -17.16 -14.57
C GLY A 121 48.71 -17.50 -15.44
N ILE A 122 48.73 -17.17 -16.73
CA ILE A 122 47.64 -17.47 -17.67
C ILE A 122 47.96 -18.78 -18.40
N PRO A 123 47.04 -19.77 -18.45
CA PRO A 123 47.28 -20.99 -19.22
C PRO A 123 47.52 -20.69 -20.70
N GLU A 124 48.55 -21.28 -21.29
CA GLU A 124 48.93 -21.06 -22.69
C GLU A 124 47.79 -21.39 -23.68
N GLY A 125 46.91 -22.33 -23.32
CA GLY A 125 45.74 -22.70 -24.12
C GLY A 125 44.48 -21.85 -23.92
N GLU A 126 44.47 -20.87 -23.00
CA GLU A 126 43.27 -20.06 -22.68
C GLU A 126 42.76 -19.32 -23.92
N ALA A 127 43.67 -18.82 -24.77
CA ALA A 127 43.31 -18.16 -26.01
C ALA A 127 42.61 -19.10 -27.02
N ALA A 128 43.10 -20.34 -27.14
CA ALA A 128 42.48 -21.35 -28.00
C ALA A 128 41.10 -21.78 -27.49
N PHE A 129 40.92 -21.83 -26.17
CA PHE A 129 39.63 -22.08 -25.54
C PHE A 129 38.61 -20.96 -25.79
N ILE A 130 39.04 -19.69 -25.66
CA ILE A 130 38.21 -18.52 -25.98
C ILE A 130 37.83 -18.52 -27.47
N ASP A 131 38.76 -18.84 -28.37
CA ASP A 131 38.52 -18.95 -29.81
C ASP A 131 37.48 -20.04 -30.15
N ASP A 132 37.59 -21.23 -29.53
CA ASP A 132 36.62 -22.30 -29.73
C ASP A 132 35.21 -21.91 -29.21
N LEU A 133 35.11 -21.22 -28.06
CA LEU A 133 33.84 -20.65 -27.56
C LEU A 133 33.28 -19.58 -28.50
N TYR A 134 34.14 -18.68 -28.98
CA TYR A 134 33.74 -17.61 -29.90
C TYR A 134 33.21 -18.18 -31.21
N GLY A 135 33.90 -19.18 -31.78
CA GLY A 135 33.47 -19.86 -33.00
C GLY A 135 32.10 -20.52 -32.86
N ARG A 136 31.82 -21.15 -31.72
CA ARG A 136 30.49 -21.71 -31.41
C ARG A 136 29.44 -20.61 -31.27
N GLY A 137 29.73 -19.58 -30.48
CA GLY A 137 28.82 -18.45 -30.27
C GLY A 137 28.49 -17.70 -31.56
N ASN A 138 29.47 -17.49 -32.44
CA ASN A 138 29.31 -16.85 -33.74
C ASN A 138 28.41 -17.67 -34.67
N LYS A 139 28.62 -18.98 -34.74
CA LYS A 139 27.75 -19.88 -35.53
C LYS A 139 26.30 -19.86 -35.05
N LEU A 140 26.08 -19.81 -33.74
CA LEU A 140 24.74 -19.65 -33.18
C LEU A 140 24.14 -18.29 -33.57
N ALA A 141 24.91 -17.21 -33.41
CA ALA A 141 24.46 -15.85 -33.71
C ALA A 141 24.08 -15.66 -35.18
N TYR A 142 24.77 -16.34 -36.10
CA TYR A 142 24.63 -16.16 -37.55
C TYR A 142 24.21 -17.44 -38.30
N ALA A 143 23.45 -18.33 -37.66
CA ALA A 143 23.03 -19.58 -38.29
C ALA A 143 22.09 -19.36 -39.49
N ASP A 144 22.42 -19.96 -40.64
CA ASP A 144 21.62 -19.89 -41.87
C ASP A 144 20.24 -20.58 -41.76
N ASP A 145 20.13 -21.61 -40.90
CA ASP A 145 18.88 -22.35 -40.64
C ASP A 145 18.72 -22.63 -39.12
N PRO A 146 18.15 -21.66 -38.38
CA PRO A 146 17.97 -21.74 -36.92
C PRO A 146 17.12 -22.95 -36.48
N SER A 147 16.30 -23.53 -37.36
CA SER A 147 15.41 -24.65 -37.02
C SER A 147 16.15 -25.98 -36.78
N LYS A 148 17.41 -26.07 -37.19
CA LYS A 148 18.26 -27.26 -37.07
C LYS A 148 19.20 -27.22 -35.86
N ILE A 149 19.19 -26.14 -35.10
CA ILE A 149 20.11 -25.92 -33.98
C ILE A 149 19.32 -25.90 -32.67
N ASP A 150 19.72 -26.73 -31.71
CA ASP A 150 19.25 -26.60 -30.33
C ASP A 150 20.09 -25.53 -29.60
N TYR A 151 19.68 -24.28 -29.79
CA TYR A 151 20.31 -23.10 -29.17
C TYR A 151 20.45 -23.22 -27.65
N THR A 152 19.50 -23.91 -27.00
CA THR A 152 19.49 -24.05 -25.53
C THR A 152 20.46 -25.14 -25.08
N ALA A 153 20.59 -26.22 -25.83
CA ALA A 153 21.63 -27.22 -25.57
C ALA A 153 23.02 -26.62 -25.76
N GLU A 154 23.28 -25.94 -26.88
CA GLU A 154 24.60 -25.39 -27.19
C GLU A 154 25.03 -24.28 -26.21
N GLY A 155 24.11 -23.40 -25.82
CA GLY A 155 24.38 -22.41 -24.78
C GLY A 155 24.74 -23.03 -23.43
N ARG A 156 24.05 -24.12 -23.05
CA ARG A 156 24.34 -24.86 -21.81
C ARG A 156 25.66 -25.62 -21.86
N ASP A 157 26.04 -26.13 -23.03
CA ASP A 157 27.29 -26.83 -23.19
C ASP A 157 28.47 -25.85 -23.14
N MET A 158 28.40 -24.68 -23.78
CA MET A 158 29.40 -23.61 -23.60
C MET A 158 29.50 -23.14 -22.14
N GLN A 159 28.37 -23.04 -21.43
CA GLN A 159 28.36 -22.71 -20.01
C GLN A 159 29.06 -23.80 -19.18
N ARG A 160 28.81 -25.08 -19.49
CA ARG A 160 29.45 -26.22 -18.82
C ARG A 160 30.95 -26.23 -19.06
N ASP A 161 31.40 -25.99 -20.29
CA ASP A 161 32.82 -25.99 -20.64
C ASP A 161 33.56 -24.83 -19.95
N THR A 162 32.98 -23.62 -19.98
CA THR A 162 33.50 -22.47 -19.23
C THR A 162 33.57 -22.78 -17.74
N GLY A 163 32.56 -23.50 -17.25
CA GLY A 163 32.51 -23.94 -15.88
C GLY A 163 33.60 -24.93 -15.49
N ALA A 164 33.82 -25.95 -16.32
CA ALA A 164 34.87 -26.94 -16.14
C ALA A 164 36.27 -26.31 -16.18
N TYR A 165 36.47 -25.32 -17.05
CA TYR A 165 37.70 -24.54 -17.12
C TYR A 165 37.96 -23.82 -15.79
N LEU A 166 36.98 -23.06 -15.31
CA LEU A 166 37.07 -22.31 -14.04
C LEU A 166 37.22 -23.23 -12.81
N ASP A 167 36.54 -24.37 -12.78
CA ASP A 167 36.60 -25.31 -11.66
C ASP A 167 37.92 -26.07 -11.57
N THR A 168 38.62 -26.18 -12.70
CA THR A 168 39.92 -26.86 -12.77
C THR A 168 41.08 -25.93 -12.39
N LEU A 169 40.93 -24.62 -12.56
CA LEU A 169 41.93 -23.64 -12.14
C LEU A 169 42.12 -23.62 -10.60
N PRO A 170 43.34 -23.30 -10.12
CA PRO A 170 43.60 -23.00 -8.72
C PRO A 170 42.62 -21.95 -8.19
N LYS A 171 42.09 -22.15 -6.98
CA LYS A 171 41.04 -21.29 -6.40
C LYS A 171 41.40 -19.79 -6.42
N ALA A 172 42.67 -19.46 -6.19
CA ALA A 172 43.17 -18.09 -6.18
C ALA A 172 43.15 -17.41 -7.55
N GLU A 173 43.13 -18.18 -8.64
CA GLU A 173 43.25 -17.68 -10.02
C GLU A 173 41.89 -17.53 -10.71
N ARG A 174 40.83 -18.18 -10.18
CA ARG A 174 39.51 -18.23 -10.81
C ARG A 174 38.88 -16.87 -11.03
N GLN A 175 39.01 -15.96 -10.07
CA GLN A 175 38.43 -14.62 -10.17
C GLN A 175 39.14 -13.78 -11.24
N ALA A 176 40.47 -13.91 -11.37
CA ALA A 176 41.24 -13.26 -12.42
C ALA A 176 40.90 -13.85 -13.81
N ALA A 177 40.77 -15.17 -13.92
CA ALA A 177 40.35 -15.85 -15.15
C ALA A 177 38.92 -15.47 -15.57
N ALA A 178 37.99 -15.38 -14.62
CA ALA A 178 36.62 -14.92 -14.88
C ALA A 178 36.59 -13.50 -15.47
N LEU A 179 37.40 -12.57 -14.95
CA LEU A 179 37.51 -11.22 -15.49
C LEU A 179 38.11 -11.20 -16.90
N ARG A 180 39.09 -12.06 -17.20
CA ARG A 180 39.65 -12.17 -18.57
C ARG A 180 38.61 -12.72 -19.57
N LEU A 181 37.89 -13.77 -19.21
CA LEU A 181 36.87 -14.38 -20.04
C LEU A 181 35.71 -13.41 -20.34
N VAL A 182 35.20 -12.71 -19.31
CA VAL A 182 34.07 -11.79 -19.50
C VAL A 182 34.46 -10.53 -20.28
N ASN A 183 35.72 -10.09 -20.18
CA ASN A 183 36.27 -8.93 -20.91
C ASN A 183 36.80 -9.28 -22.31
N SER A 184 36.67 -10.54 -22.75
CA SER A 184 36.98 -10.93 -24.13
C SER A 184 35.96 -10.31 -25.11
N ASP A 185 36.36 -10.13 -26.37
CA ASP A 185 35.46 -9.56 -27.38
C ASP A 185 34.44 -10.59 -27.84
N TRP A 186 33.19 -10.43 -27.39
CA TRP A 186 32.07 -11.29 -27.73
C TRP A 186 31.08 -10.64 -28.71
N LEU A 187 31.44 -9.51 -29.34
CA LEU A 187 30.51 -8.71 -30.16
C LEU A 187 29.77 -9.54 -31.22
N ASP A 188 30.51 -10.39 -31.92
CA ASP A 188 29.98 -11.29 -32.97
C ASP A 188 29.71 -12.71 -32.47
N ALA A 189 29.79 -12.95 -31.15
CA ALA A 189 29.59 -14.26 -30.52
C ALA A 189 28.75 -14.13 -29.23
N GLY A 190 27.70 -13.29 -29.26
CA GLY A 190 26.83 -13.00 -28.13
C GLY A 190 26.34 -14.23 -27.33
N PRO A 191 25.92 -15.35 -27.96
CA PRO A 191 25.56 -16.57 -27.25
C PRO A 191 26.69 -17.15 -26.36
N ALA A 192 27.95 -17.07 -26.80
CA ALA A 192 29.09 -17.49 -26.00
C ALA A 192 29.36 -16.54 -24.84
N GLY A 193 29.29 -15.22 -25.07
CA GLY A 193 29.42 -14.22 -24.01
C GLY A 193 28.37 -14.39 -22.90
N ASN A 194 27.13 -14.74 -23.26
CA ASN A 194 26.07 -15.05 -22.30
C ASN A 194 26.35 -16.34 -21.50
N ALA A 195 26.81 -17.39 -22.18
CA ALA A 195 27.17 -18.66 -21.54
C ALA A 195 28.35 -18.51 -20.57
N VAL A 196 29.36 -17.72 -20.97
CA VAL A 196 30.52 -17.39 -20.12
C VAL A 196 30.08 -16.65 -18.86
N ARG A 197 29.24 -15.61 -19.02
CA ARG A 197 28.68 -14.85 -17.88
C ARG A 197 27.90 -15.75 -16.93
N ALA A 198 27.01 -16.60 -17.46
CA ALA A 198 26.23 -17.53 -16.66
C ALA A 198 27.12 -18.51 -15.88
N ALA A 199 28.19 -19.02 -16.49
CA ALA A 199 29.13 -19.94 -15.84
C ALA A 199 29.91 -19.28 -14.69
N ILE A 200 30.28 -18.01 -14.86
CA ILE A 200 30.96 -17.20 -13.84
C ILE A 200 30.02 -16.93 -12.65
N GLU A 201 28.78 -16.51 -12.94
CA GLU A 201 27.77 -16.18 -11.94
C GLU A 201 27.34 -17.42 -11.14
N GLU A 202 27.18 -18.58 -11.79
CA GLU A 202 26.89 -19.87 -11.15
C GLU A 202 27.93 -20.27 -10.09
N ARG A 203 29.18 -19.81 -10.26
CA ARG A 203 30.31 -20.08 -9.35
C ARG A 203 30.51 -18.99 -8.29
N GLY A 204 29.64 -17.98 -8.25
CA GLY A 204 29.74 -16.85 -7.32
C GLY A 204 30.91 -15.91 -7.59
N LEU A 205 31.55 -16.03 -8.76
CA LEU A 205 32.64 -15.15 -9.18
C LEU A 205 32.06 -13.83 -9.73
N LYS A 206 32.82 -12.75 -9.63
CA LYS A 206 32.39 -11.42 -10.07
C LYS A 206 32.84 -11.12 -11.49
N THR A 207 32.05 -10.34 -12.22
CA THR A 207 32.34 -9.92 -13.61
C THR A 207 32.82 -8.48 -13.71
N ASN A 208 32.81 -7.72 -12.61
CA ASN A 208 33.23 -6.33 -12.56
C ASN A 208 34.50 -6.18 -11.70
N ALA A 209 35.60 -5.74 -12.33
CA ALA A 209 36.89 -5.56 -11.67
C ALA A 209 36.86 -4.48 -10.56
N GLU A 210 36.10 -3.39 -10.75
CA GLU A 210 35.91 -2.34 -9.74
C GLU A 210 35.20 -2.89 -8.48
N ALA A 211 34.22 -3.77 -8.67
CA ALA A 211 33.52 -4.42 -7.57
C ALA A 211 34.41 -5.43 -6.82
N VAL A 212 35.31 -6.11 -7.54
CA VAL A 212 36.28 -7.05 -6.94
C VAL A 212 37.26 -6.27 -6.05
N ILE A 213 37.93 -5.25 -6.60
CA ILE A 213 38.89 -4.46 -5.81
C ILE A 213 38.20 -3.80 -4.62
N ALA A 214 36.99 -3.27 -4.78
CA ALA A 214 36.22 -2.68 -3.69
C ALA A 214 35.96 -3.69 -2.56
N GLY A 215 35.57 -4.93 -2.89
CA GLY A 215 35.36 -5.98 -1.88
C GLY A 215 36.65 -6.39 -1.17
N GLU A 216 37.74 -6.55 -1.92
CA GLU A 216 39.04 -6.92 -1.35
C GLU A 216 39.59 -5.87 -0.39
N ILE A 217 39.52 -4.58 -0.77
CA ILE A 217 39.97 -3.49 0.09
C ILE A 217 39.03 -3.28 1.26
N TYR A 218 37.72 -3.52 1.12
CA TYR A 218 36.77 -3.51 2.22
C TYR A 218 37.15 -4.55 3.28
N ASP A 219 37.29 -5.81 2.86
CA ASP A 219 37.62 -6.92 3.74
C ASP A 219 38.96 -6.70 4.47
N ARG A 220 39.95 -6.14 3.77
CA ARG A 220 41.25 -5.80 4.37
C ARG A 220 41.14 -4.61 5.31
N GLY A 221 40.45 -3.56 4.90
CA GLY A 221 40.23 -2.37 5.71
C GLY A 221 39.50 -2.71 7.01
N ASN A 222 38.47 -3.57 6.93
CA ASN A 222 37.75 -4.09 8.08
C ASN A 222 38.65 -4.89 9.02
N ARG A 223 39.43 -5.84 8.48
CA ARG A 223 40.40 -6.59 9.29
C ARG A 223 41.42 -5.69 9.99
N ILE A 224 41.87 -4.62 9.34
CA ILE A 224 42.80 -3.66 9.94
C ILE A 224 42.11 -2.82 11.03
N GLN A 225 40.88 -2.36 10.77
CA GLN A 225 40.13 -1.49 11.69
C GLN A 225 39.79 -2.19 13.01
N TYR A 226 39.40 -3.47 12.95
CA TYR A 226 38.98 -4.25 14.12
C TYR A 226 40.04 -5.24 14.61
N SER A 227 41.31 -5.05 14.24
CA SER A 227 42.37 -5.92 14.75
C SER A 227 42.79 -5.55 16.17
N ASP A 228 42.81 -6.53 17.05
CA ASP A 228 43.40 -6.43 18.38
C ASP A 228 44.90 -6.82 18.42
N ASP A 229 45.52 -7.12 17.27
CA ASP A 229 46.93 -7.49 17.22
C ASP A 229 47.83 -6.25 17.34
N PRO A 230 48.57 -6.07 18.46
CA PRO A 230 49.41 -4.91 18.67
C PRO A 230 50.62 -4.84 17.73
N LYS A 231 50.84 -5.86 16.89
CA LYS A 231 51.92 -5.90 15.89
C LYS A 231 51.51 -5.34 14.52
N ILE A 232 50.24 -5.01 14.30
CA ILE A 232 49.81 -4.42 13.03
C ILE A 232 50.28 -2.96 12.96
N ASP A 233 51.15 -2.68 11.99
CA ASP A 233 51.48 -1.32 11.57
C ASP A 233 50.34 -0.80 10.68
N HIS A 234 49.38 -0.08 11.30
CA HIS A 234 48.20 0.44 10.60
C HIS A 234 48.55 1.37 9.41
N PRO A 235 49.51 2.32 9.52
CA PRO A 235 50.00 3.08 8.37
C PRO A 235 50.53 2.20 7.23
N ALA A 236 51.41 1.23 7.52
CA ALA A 236 51.96 0.36 6.48
C ALA A 236 50.88 -0.51 5.81
N ALA A 237 49.97 -1.08 6.60
CA ALA A 237 48.88 -1.91 6.09
C ALA A 237 47.88 -1.11 5.22
N THR A 238 47.60 0.14 5.60
CA THR A 238 46.80 1.08 4.79
C THR A 238 47.52 1.48 3.50
N GLY A 239 48.85 1.68 3.57
CA GLY A 239 49.69 1.95 2.41
C GLY A 239 49.67 0.83 1.36
N GLU A 240 49.62 -0.43 1.79
CA GLU A 240 49.45 -1.56 0.86
C GLU A 240 48.08 -1.55 0.18
N ILE A 241 47.01 -1.16 0.88
CA ILE A 241 45.69 -0.97 0.24
C ILE A 241 45.78 0.15 -0.80
N ALA A 242 46.41 1.28 -0.47
CA ALA A 242 46.58 2.40 -1.40
C ALA A 242 47.36 2.00 -2.65
N LYS A 243 48.40 1.17 -2.49
CA LYS A 243 49.18 0.65 -3.62
C LYS A 243 48.34 -0.20 -4.58
N ASP A 244 47.45 -1.03 -4.05
CA ASP A 244 46.59 -1.89 -4.87
C ASP A 244 45.50 -1.07 -5.57
N VAL A 245 44.88 -0.12 -4.87
CA VAL A 245 43.93 0.84 -5.47
C VAL A 245 44.61 1.63 -6.58
N ARG A 246 45.82 2.14 -6.36
CA ARG A 246 46.59 2.85 -7.39
C ARG A 246 46.89 1.96 -8.59
N SER A 247 47.37 0.75 -8.34
CA SER A 247 47.71 -0.20 -9.41
C SER A 247 46.48 -0.51 -10.27
N PHE A 248 45.32 -0.71 -9.65
CA PHE A 248 44.05 -0.88 -10.34
C PHE A 248 43.69 0.36 -11.17
N VAL A 249 43.66 1.55 -10.56
CA VAL A 249 43.25 2.79 -11.24
C VAL A 249 44.20 3.15 -12.41
N GLU A 250 45.49 2.87 -12.29
CA GLU A 250 46.47 3.12 -13.35
C GLU A 250 46.27 2.21 -14.58
N THR A 251 45.62 1.05 -14.43
CA THR A 251 45.24 0.20 -15.57
C THR A 251 44.12 0.80 -16.43
N LEU A 252 43.36 1.76 -15.87
CA LEU A 252 42.24 2.39 -16.55
C LEU A 252 42.70 3.55 -17.46
N PRO A 253 41.95 3.84 -18.55
CA PRO A 253 42.16 5.04 -19.36
C PRO A 253 42.17 6.31 -18.49
N GLU A 254 43.04 7.27 -18.80
CA GLU A 254 43.24 8.47 -17.97
C GLU A 254 41.94 9.23 -17.69
N LYS A 255 41.05 9.33 -18.68
CA LYS A 255 39.73 9.96 -18.58
C LYS A 255 38.77 9.29 -17.59
N GLU A 256 38.96 8.01 -17.27
CA GLU A 256 38.08 7.21 -16.40
C GLU A 256 38.60 7.16 -14.94
N ARG A 257 39.84 7.60 -14.69
CA ARG A 257 40.49 7.46 -13.38
C ARG A 257 39.80 8.27 -12.29
N SER A 258 39.49 9.53 -12.56
CA SER A 258 38.85 10.42 -11.59
C SER A 258 37.45 9.92 -11.23
N GLU A 259 36.67 9.53 -12.23
CA GLU A 259 35.31 9.01 -12.04
C GLU A 259 35.32 7.69 -11.25
N THR A 260 36.26 6.79 -11.57
CA THR A 260 36.42 5.53 -10.85
C THR A 260 36.85 5.74 -9.41
N LEU A 261 37.77 6.65 -9.14
CA LEU A 261 38.17 7.01 -7.79
C LEU A 261 37.02 7.59 -6.98
N GLN A 262 36.18 8.42 -7.61
CA GLN A 262 34.97 8.94 -6.97
C GLN A 262 33.99 7.80 -6.64
N ARG A 263 33.69 6.90 -7.58
CA ARG A 263 32.82 5.74 -7.33
C ARG A 263 33.37 4.79 -6.27
N LEU A 264 34.68 4.62 -6.18
CA LEU A 264 35.31 3.87 -5.09
C LEU A 264 35.11 4.61 -3.77
N TYR A 265 35.34 5.93 -3.74
CA TYR A 265 35.15 6.75 -2.54
C TYR A 265 33.71 6.74 -2.03
N ASP A 266 32.74 6.69 -2.94
CA ASP A 266 31.30 6.76 -2.65
C ASP A 266 30.69 5.50 -2.06
N ARG A 267 31.42 4.39 -2.10
CA ARG A 267 30.97 3.14 -1.48
C ARG A 267 30.87 3.27 0.04
N ASP A 268 30.10 2.36 0.61
CA ASP A 268 29.98 2.23 2.07
C ASP A 268 31.30 1.71 2.64
N TRP A 269 31.93 2.54 3.46
CA TRP A 269 33.17 2.25 4.16
C TRP A 269 33.01 2.29 5.69
N THR A 270 31.78 2.19 6.21
CA THR A 270 31.44 2.33 7.64
C THR A 270 32.34 1.45 8.52
N ASP A 271 32.58 0.21 8.11
CA ASP A 271 33.41 -0.75 8.85
C ASP A 271 34.80 -0.96 8.21
N ALA A 272 35.24 -0.07 7.33
CA ALA A 272 36.50 -0.19 6.60
C ALA A 272 37.17 1.18 6.34
N ALA A 273 37.26 2.01 7.38
CA ALA A 273 37.90 3.32 7.34
C ALA A 273 39.33 3.33 6.76
N PRO A 274 40.20 2.32 6.99
CA PRO A 274 41.50 2.24 6.33
C PRO A 274 41.40 2.18 4.79
N ALA A 275 40.38 1.51 4.24
CA ALA A 275 40.18 1.47 2.79
C ALA A 275 39.78 2.86 2.25
N ARG A 276 38.88 3.56 2.94
CA ARG A 276 38.51 4.95 2.59
C ARG A 276 39.73 5.87 2.59
N MET A 277 40.55 5.83 3.65
CA MET A 277 41.78 6.65 3.73
C MET A 277 42.76 6.33 2.60
N ALA A 278 42.92 5.05 2.27
CA ALA A 278 43.75 4.63 1.15
C ALA A 278 43.25 5.21 -0.19
N ILE A 279 41.94 5.22 -0.45
CA ILE A 279 41.36 5.83 -1.65
C ILE A 279 41.63 7.34 -1.69
N GLU A 280 41.45 8.05 -0.56
CA GLU A 280 41.74 9.48 -0.44
C GLU A 280 43.22 9.79 -0.73
N ASP A 281 44.14 8.95 -0.22
CA ASP A 281 45.57 9.12 -0.44
C ASP A 281 45.97 8.86 -1.90
N VAL A 282 45.35 7.87 -2.55
CA VAL A 282 45.54 7.66 -3.99
C VAL A 282 45.00 8.83 -4.80
N ALA A 283 43.82 9.35 -4.45
CA ALA A 283 43.26 10.52 -5.13
C ALA A 283 44.18 11.75 -5.00
N LYS A 284 44.71 12.02 -3.79
CA LYS A 284 45.74 13.06 -3.58
C LYS A 284 46.98 12.81 -4.42
N ALA A 285 47.50 11.58 -4.44
CA ALA A 285 48.70 11.22 -5.18
C ALA A 285 48.53 11.31 -6.71
N LEU A 286 47.30 11.21 -7.21
CA LEU A 286 46.95 11.38 -8.62
C LEU A 286 46.38 12.77 -8.93
N ASN A 287 46.40 13.70 -7.96
CA ASN A 287 45.85 15.06 -8.08
C ASN A 287 44.38 15.10 -8.52
N VAL A 288 43.58 14.17 -8.01
CA VAL A 288 42.13 14.08 -8.23
C VAL A 288 41.41 14.68 -7.01
N GLY A 289 40.59 15.70 -7.26
CA GLY A 289 39.71 16.27 -6.23
C GLY A 289 38.45 15.42 -6.06
N LEU A 290 38.34 14.71 -4.93
CA LEU A 290 37.14 13.98 -4.58
C LEU A 290 36.07 14.95 -4.07
N ARG A 291 34.84 14.81 -4.55
CA ARG A 291 33.68 15.52 -4.01
C ARG A 291 33.27 14.91 -2.67
N PRO A 292 32.68 15.71 -1.76
CA PRO A 292 32.09 15.19 -0.54
C PRO A 292 31.14 14.03 -0.84
N SER A 293 31.13 13.05 0.07
CA SER A 293 30.34 11.84 -0.04
C SER A 293 29.74 11.49 1.31
N THR A 294 28.51 10.98 1.32
CA THR A 294 27.90 10.39 2.51
C THR A 294 28.20 8.89 2.64
N HIS A 295 28.94 8.33 1.67
CA HIS A 295 29.27 6.92 1.56
C HIS A 295 28.04 6.00 1.45
N ALA A 296 26.95 6.49 0.84
CA ALA A 296 25.70 5.74 0.70
C ALA A 296 25.72 4.69 -0.43
N GLY A 297 26.81 4.62 -1.19
CA GLY A 297 26.95 3.79 -2.38
C GLY A 297 27.11 4.65 -3.65
N ALA A 298 27.95 4.18 -4.57
CA ALA A 298 28.33 4.91 -5.79
C ALA A 298 27.13 5.42 -6.60
N ASP A 299 26.18 4.55 -6.92
CA ASP A 299 25.02 4.91 -7.77
C ASP A 299 24.09 5.93 -7.10
N VAL A 300 23.94 5.84 -5.77
CA VAL A 300 23.07 6.73 -4.98
C VAL A 300 23.71 8.12 -4.86
N GLU A 301 25.02 8.16 -4.59
CA GLU A 301 25.79 9.40 -4.50
C GLU A 301 25.87 10.11 -5.86
N ASP A 302 26.09 9.36 -6.95
CA ASP A 302 26.13 9.90 -8.31
C ASP A 302 24.79 10.54 -8.70
N THR A 303 23.69 9.82 -8.45
CA THR A 303 22.33 10.35 -8.67
C THR A 303 22.07 11.62 -7.85
N ALA A 304 22.51 11.66 -6.59
CA ALA A 304 22.35 12.84 -5.74
C ALA A 304 23.16 14.04 -6.26
N ARG A 305 24.39 13.81 -6.77
CA ARG A 305 25.23 14.85 -7.35
C ARG A 305 24.66 15.39 -8.65
N ASP A 306 24.13 14.54 -9.51
CA ASP A 306 23.46 14.97 -10.74
C ASP A 306 22.28 15.91 -10.44
N ILE A 307 21.49 15.59 -9.41
CA ILE A 307 20.40 16.47 -8.94
C ILE A 307 20.96 17.82 -8.47
N ILE A 308 22.02 17.81 -7.65
CA ILE A 308 22.64 19.02 -7.10
C ILE A 308 23.27 19.88 -8.20
N ASP A 309 23.94 19.26 -9.16
CA ASP A 309 24.62 19.96 -10.25
C ASP A 309 23.61 20.56 -11.23
N THR A 310 22.54 19.84 -11.53
CA THR A 310 21.40 20.34 -12.31
C THR A 310 20.74 21.54 -11.62
N ALA A 311 20.52 21.43 -10.30
CA ALA A 311 19.97 22.53 -9.51
C ALA A 311 20.90 23.75 -9.51
N ASN A 312 22.21 23.58 -9.34
CA ASN A 312 23.18 24.67 -9.42
C ASN A 312 23.18 25.35 -10.80
N ALA A 313 22.89 24.62 -11.88
CA ALA A 313 22.83 25.16 -13.24
C ALA A 313 21.53 25.96 -13.55
N ALA A 314 20.50 25.89 -12.70
CA ALA A 314 19.19 26.51 -12.93
C ALA A 314 19.17 28.06 -12.86
N GLY A 315 20.30 28.68 -12.52
CA GLY A 315 20.52 30.13 -12.57
C GLY A 315 20.64 30.80 -11.20
N GLY A 316 19.53 31.37 -10.70
CA GLY A 316 19.49 32.12 -9.42
C GLY A 316 19.31 31.22 -8.19
N PRO A 317 19.63 31.68 -6.97
CA PRO A 317 19.50 30.88 -5.75
C PRO A 317 18.09 30.34 -5.50
N ASP A 318 17.06 31.12 -5.85
CA ASP A 318 15.67 30.71 -5.76
C ASP A 318 15.32 29.58 -6.73
N LYS A 319 15.73 29.71 -8.00
CA LYS A 319 15.54 28.67 -9.02
C LYS A 319 16.31 27.40 -8.71
N ALA A 320 17.53 27.54 -8.18
CA ALA A 320 18.34 26.39 -7.79
C ALA A 320 17.69 25.60 -6.66
N PHE A 321 17.10 26.28 -5.67
CA PHE A 321 16.33 25.61 -4.63
C PHE A 321 15.04 24.98 -5.17
N GLU A 322 14.31 25.66 -6.06
CA GLU A 322 13.11 25.09 -6.70
C GLU A 322 13.42 23.80 -7.46
N GLU A 323 14.52 23.77 -8.23
CA GLU A 323 14.96 22.60 -8.98
C GLU A 323 15.39 21.45 -8.05
N LEU A 324 16.21 21.78 -7.03
CA LEU A 324 16.60 20.81 -6.00
C LEU A 324 15.37 20.21 -5.31
N SER A 325 14.39 21.04 -4.97
CA SER A 325 13.20 20.61 -4.25
C SER A 325 12.27 19.74 -5.10
N SER A 326 12.10 20.11 -6.37
CA SER A 326 11.35 19.30 -7.35
C SER A 326 11.98 17.92 -7.55
N ALA A 327 13.31 17.88 -7.75
CA ALA A 327 14.04 16.63 -7.91
C ALA A 327 14.03 15.78 -6.63
N PHE A 328 14.16 16.40 -5.47
CA PHE A 328 14.09 15.74 -4.17
C PHE A 328 12.75 15.01 -3.96
N GLY A 329 11.63 15.66 -4.29
CA GLY A 329 10.30 15.08 -4.16
C GLY A 329 10.07 13.84 -5.05
N SER A 330 10.84 13.72 -6.14
CA SER A 330 10.78 12.59 -7.07
C SER A 330 11.87 11.52 -6.83
N ALA A 331 12.86 11.83 -5.98
CA ALA A 331 13.99 10.96 -5.71
C ALA A 331 13.62 9.76 -4.81
N THR A 332 14.40 8.68 -4.90
CA THR A 332 14.24 7.52 -4.01
C THR A 332 14.57 7.90 -2.55
N PRO A 333 14.05 7.16 -1.54
CA PRO A 333 14.35 7.42 -0.14
C PRO A 333 15.85 7.41 0.20
N GLU A 334 16.64 6.60 -0.52
CA GLU A 334 18.10 6.52 -0.41
C GLU A 334 18.74 7.84 -0.87
N VAL A 335 18.37 8.34 -2.06
CA VAL A 335 18.88 9.59 -2.62
C VAL A 335 18.43 10.79 -1.77
N GLN A 336 17.19 10.81 -1.30
CA GLN A 336 16.71 11.85 -0.38
C GLN A 336 17.55 11.93 0.89
N ARG A 337 17.96 10.79 1.47
CA ARG A 337 18.84 10.76 2.64
C ARG A 337 20.22 11.35 2.36
N VAL A 338 20.78 11.08 1.17
CA VAL A 338 22.04 11.68 0.73
C VAL A 338 21.89 13.20 0.56
N LEU A 339 20.85 13.64 -0.15
CA LEU A 339 20.58 15.06 -0.40
C LEU A 339 20.43 15.86 0.91
N LEU A 340 19.74 15.33 1.93
CA LEU A 340 19.59 15.98 3.24
C LEU A 340 20.91 16.09 4.03
N ARG A 341 21.91 15.27 3.71
CA ARG A 341 23.21 15.22 4.40
C ARG A 341 24.36 15.79 3.59
N SER A 342 24.12 16.09 2.31
CA SER A 342 25.12 16.61 1.39
C SER A 342 25.47 18.05 1.71
N GLU A 343 26.77 18.32 1.87
CA GLU A 343 27.28 19.69 2.06
C GLU A 343 26.99 20.58 0.84
N ASP A 344 27.04 20.02 -0.37
CA ASP A 344 26.76 20.76 -1.61
C ASP A 344 25.27 21.15 -1.70
N ALA A 345 24.36 20.24 -1.33
CA ALA A 345 22.93 20.54 -1.26
C ALA A 345 22.64 21.59 -0.18
N LYS A 346 23.29 21.47 0.99
CA LYS A 346 23.17 22.49 2.05
C LYS A 346 23.63 23.87 1.56
N ALA A 347 24.72 23.96 0.81
CA ALA A 347 25.20 25.23 0.27
C ALA A 347 24.19 25.90 -0.69
N LEU A 348 23.42 25.11 -1.45
CA LEU A 348 22.31 25.62 -2.26
C LEU A 348 21.19 26.21 -1.40
N ILE A 349 20.79 25.49 -0.35
CA ILE A 349 19.76 25.93 0.60
C ILE A 349 20.18 27.22 1.31
N ASP A 350 21.42 27.31 1.77
CA ASP A 350 21.95 28.49 2.47
C ASP A 350 21.98 29.72 1.54
N LYS A 351 22.29 29.55 0.25
CA LYS A 351 22.20 30.62 -0.77
C LYS A 351 20.76 31.08 -1.00
N ALA A 352 19.82 30.15 -1.08
CA ALA A 352 18.40 30.47 -1.26
C ALA A 352 17.81 31.19 -0.04
N ALA A 353 18.17 30.75 1.17
CA ALA A 353 17.80 31.42 2.42
C ALA A 353 18.36 32.84 2.51
N SER A 354 19.63 33.02 2.12
CA SER A 354 20.27 34.34 2.06
C SER A 354 19.60 35.27 1.04
N TRP A 355 19.21 34.73 -0.12
CA TRP A 355 18.44 35.47 -1.12
C TRP A 355 17.07 35.89 -0.58
N ALA A 356 16.33 34.96 0.05
CA ALA A 356 14.99 35.22 0.56
C ALA A 356 14.99 36.26 1.69
N SER A 357 15.98 36.20 2.58
CA SER A 357 16.13 37.08 3.74
C SER A 357 16.92 38.37 3.49
N LYS A 358 17.39 38.59 2.25
CA LYS A 358 18.14 39.79 1.86
C LYS A 358 17.47 41.12 2.27
N PRO A 359 16.14 41.31 2.12
CA PRO A 359 15.49 42.56 2.56
C PRO A 359 15.72 42.85 4.04
N LEU A 360 15.73 41.81 4.90
CA LEU A 360 15.99 41.95 6.33
C LEU A 360 17.48 42.05 6.67
N ALA A 361 18.38 41.47 5.87
CA ALA A 361 19.83 41.68 6.05
C ALA A 361 20.17 43.18 5.95
N ASP A 362 19.66 43.84 4.91
CA ASP A 362 19.92 45.25 4.61
C ASP A 362 19.02 46.23 5.41
N TYR A 363 18.14 45.71 6.28
CA TYR A 363 17.13 46.47 7.00
C TYR A 363 17.69 47.58 7.92
N ARG A 364 17.12 48.77 7.81
CA ARG A 364 17.44 49.95 8.63
C ARG A 364 16.16 50.48 9.29
N PRO A 365 15.91 50.18 10.58
CA PRO A 365 14.63 50.48 11.24
C PRO A 365 14.22 51.96 11.16
N GLU A 366 15.18 52.88 11.28
CA GLU A 366 14.96 54.34 11.27
C GLU A 366 14.59 54.89 9.89
N GLN A 367 14.86 54.14 8.80
CA GLN A 367 14.63 54.55 7.42
C GLN A 367 13.49 53.77 6.75
N ALA A 368 12.94 52.77 7.45
CA ALA A 368 11.87 51.95 6.94
C ALA A 368 10.60 52.78 6.80
N MET A 369 10.09 52.92 5.57
CA MET A 369 8.85 53.66 5.31
C MET A 369 7.60 52.92 5.83
N SER A 370 7.72 51.63 6.16
CA SER A 370 6.68 50.83 6.76
C SER A 370 7.30 49.64 7.50
N ASP A 371 6.76 49.34 8.68
CA ASP A 371 7.03 48.10 9.41
C ASP A 371 6.67 46.83 8.62
N GLN A 372 5.92 46.95 7.52
CA GLN A 372 5.45 45.82 6.73
C GLN A 372 6.31 45.51 5.49
N GLY A 373 7.18 46.40 5.02
CA GLY A 373 7.83 46.25 3.70
C GLY A 373 8.81 45.06 3.62
N ASP A 374 9.92 45.15 4.34
CA ASP A 374 11.03 44.20 4.20
C ASP A 374 10.73 42.84 4.87
N ALA A 375 10.04 42.86 6.00
CA ALA A 375 9.60 41.65 6.70
C ALA A 375 8.54 40.88 5.90
N ALA A 376 7.54 41.55 5.32
CA ALA A 376 6.55 40.85 4.49
C ALA A 376 7.17 40.34 3.18
N THR A 377 8.10 41.08 2.58
CA THR A 377 8.84 40.61 1.39
C THR A 377 9.66 39.37 1.71
N THR A 378 10.38 39.36 2.85
CA THR A 378 11.14 38.19 3.29
C THR A 378 10.24 36.98 3.52
N MET A 379 9.13 37.16 4.25
CA MET A 379 8.18 36.07 4.49
C MET A 379 7.50 35.60 3.21
N SER A 380 7.20 36.49 2.26
CA SER A 380 6.65 36.13 0.95
C SER A 380 7.66 35.33 0.11
N ASN A 381 8.94 35.68 0.16
CA ASN A 381 9.99 34.93 -0.52
C ASN A 381 10.14 33.51 0.06
N LEU A 382 10.15 33.39 1.39
CA LEU A 382 10.21 32.09 2.07
C LEU A 382 8.93 31.27 1.82
N GLU A 383 7.76 31.90 1.85
CA GLU A 383 6.49 31.24 1.55
C GLU A 383 6.50 30.68 0.11
N ARG A 384 6.96 31.47 -0.86
CA ARG A 384 7.08 31.05 -2.26
C ARG A 384 8.01 29.86 -2.43
N LEU A 385 9.18 29.88 -1.80
CA LEU A 385 10.16 28.79 -1.89
C LEU A 385 9.67 27.52 -1.20
N THR A 386 8.95 27.66 -0.08
CA THR A 386 8.42 26.50 0.67
C THR A 386 7.14 25.91 0.05
N ALA A 387 6.46 26.61 -0.87
CA ALA A 387 5.14 26.20 -1.37
C ALA A 387 5.08 24.85 -2.08
N ARG A 388 6.19 24.41 -2.68
CA ARG A 388 6.30 23.12 -3.38
C ARG A 388 7.44 22.26 -2.85
N ALA A 389 8.01 22.65 -1.73
CA ALA A 389 9.14 21.95 -1.16
C ALA A 389 8.70 20.80 -0.26
N ASP A 390 9.48 19.71 -0.26
CA ASP A 390 9.36 18.71 0.80
C ASP A 390 9.54 19.41 2.16
N PRO A 391 8.67 19.14 3.15
CA PRO A 391 8.72 19.80 4.45
C PRO A 391 10.10 19.77 5.13
N ARG A 392 10.92 18.74 4.90
CA ARG A 392 12.28 18.64 5.44
C ARG A 392 13.21 19.69 4.84
N LEU A 393 13.16 19.88 3.51
CA LEU A 393 13.93 20.93 2.83
C LEU A 393 13.42 22.33 3.18
N ALA A 394 12.10 22.47 3.37
CA ALA A 394 11.50 23.72 3.82
C ALA A 394 11.97 24.10 5.24
N VAL A 395 12.09 23.13 6.16
CA VAL A 395 12.70 23.35 7.49
C VAL A 395 14.13 23.85 7.35
N ASP A 396 14.96 23.18 6.54
CA ASP A 396 16.36 23.59 6.36
C ASP A 396 16.50 25.01 5.79
N LEU A 397 15.67 25.35 4.79
CA LEU A 397 15.63 26.69 4.19
C LEU A 397 15.26 27.76 5.22
N VAL A 398 14.17 27.54 5.96
CA VAL A 398 13.70 28.51 6.95
C VAL A 398 14.71 28.63 8.09
N SER A 399 15.25 27.50 8.56
CA SER A 399 16.30 27.44 9.59
C SER A 399 17.53 28.27 9.21
N ALA A 400 17.98 28.16 7.97
CA ALA A 400 19.09 28.97 7.44
C ALA A 400 18.75 30.48 7.36
N ALA A 401 17.48 30.85 7.22
CA ALA A 401 17.04 32.25 7.17
C ALA A 401 16.80 32.89 8.55
N ILE A 402 16.48 32.11 9.59
CA ILE A 402 16.13 32.64 10.93
C ILE A 402 17.20 33.57 11.52
N PRO A 403 18.52 33.27 11.48
CA PRO A 403 19.53 34.15 12.09
C PRO A 403 19.48 35.59 11.55
N VAL A 404 19.17 35.77 10.27
CA VAL A 404 19.01 37.10 9.65
C VAL A 404 17.76 37.81 10.17
N ILE A 405 16.66 37.07 10.33
CA ILE A 405 15.38 37.59 10.86
C ILE A 405 15.54 38.01 12.32
N GLU A 406 16.19 37.19 13.15
CA GLU A 406 16.47 37.52 14.56
C GLU A 406 17.36 38.76 14.69
N ALA A 407 18.43 38.85 13.89
CA ALA A 407 19.30 40.02 13.87
C ALA A 407 18.57 41.29 13.42
N ALA A 408 17.62 41.19 12.49
CA ALA A 408 16.75 42.30 12.11
C ALA A 408 15.79 42.69 13.23
N ASN A 409 15.22 41.71 13.95
CA ASN A 409 14.32 41.96 15.07
C ASN A 409 15.05 42.65 16.22
N ALA A 410 16.22 42.16 16.60
CA ALA A 410 17.05 42.77 17.65
C ALA A 410 17.39 44.24 17.32
N ARG A 411 17.81 44.53 16.08
CA ARG A 411 18.05 45.91 15.61
C ARG A 411 16.79 46.79 15.71
N LYS A 412 15.62 46.24 15.40
CA LYS A 412 14.35 46.97 15.49
C LYS A 412 14.00 47.28 16.95
N GLN A 413 14.04 46.27 17.82
CA GLN A 413 13.75 46.44 19.24
C GLN A 413 14.65 47.49 19.89
N GLU A 414 15.94 47.48 19.57
CA GLU A 414 16.92 48.44 20.12
C GLU A 414 16.65 49.89 19.66
N LYS A 415 16.31 50.09 18.39
CA LYS A 415 16.25 51.43 17.77
C LYS A 415 14.90 52.11 17.85
N VAL A 416 13.82 51.37 17.62
CA VAL A 416 12.47 51.93 17.45
C VAL A 416 11.39 51.19 18.24
N GLY A 417 11.67 49.96 18.70
CA GLY A 417 10.68 49.11 19.36
C GLY A 417 9.59 48.58 18.41
N GLY A 418 8.59 47.88 18.98
CA GLY A 418 7.44 47.35 18.24
C GLY A 418 7.72 46.06 17.46
N GLU A 419 6.72 45.51 16.80
CA GLU A 419 6.80 44.18 16.16
C GLU A 419 7.50 44.25 14.80
N LEU A 420 8.48 43.36 14.53
CA LEU A 420 9.13 43.28 13.21
C LEU A 420 8.17 42.76 12.13
N ILE A 421 7.42 41.70 12.44
CA ILE A 421 6.58 41.00 11.47
C ILE A 421 5.15 41.54 11.59
N GLY A 422 4.76 42.42 10.66
CA GLY A 422 3.38 42.92 10.56
C GLY A 422 2.40 41.92 9.94
N MET A 423 1.14 42.34 9.82
CA MET A 423 -0.01 41.52 9.39
C MET A 423 0.27 40.60 8.18
N ASN A 424 0.75 41.15 7.06
CA ASN A 424 1.00 40.39 5.83
C ASN A 424 2.16 39.39 5.98
N GLY A 425 3.21 39.79 6.72
CA GLY A 425 4.32 38.90 7.04
C GLY A 425 3.87 37.74 7.93
N GLN A 426 2.98 38.01 8.90
CA GLN A 426 2.43 37.00 9.78
C GLN A 426 1.55 35.99 9.04
N THR A 427 0.75 36.42 8.06
CA THR A 427 -0.03 35.50 7.23
C THR A 427 0.88 34.51 6.50
N ASN A 428 1.93 34.99 5.83
CA ASN A 428 2.89 34.13 5.14
C ASN A 428 3.67 33.23 6.11
N MET A 429 4.07 33.75 7.28
CA MET A 429 4.73 32.98 8.33
C MET A 429 3.85 31.83 8.82
N MET A 430 2.55 32.08 9.07
CA MET A 430 1.62 31.03 9.47
C MET A 430 1.46 29.96 8.38
N THR A 431 1.43 30.35 7.10
CA THR A 431 1.42 29.39 5.98
C THR A 431 2.70 28.56 5.92
N ILE A 432 3.87 29.16 6.18
CA ILE A 432 5.14 28.43 6.25
C ILE A 432 5.11 27.41 7.40
N ILE A 433 4.70 27.85 8.61
CA ILE A 433 4.59 26.99 9.80
C ILE A 433 3.64 25.81 9.55
N ASP A 434 2.50 26.06 8.89
CA ASP A 434 1.54 25.02 8.52
C ASP A 434 2.18 23.92 7.65
N ARG A 435 3.05 24.32 6.70
CA ARG A 435 3.74 23.39 5.77
C ARG A 435 4.86 22.60 6.41
N ILE A 436 5.63 23.22 7.30
CA ILE A 436 6.76 22.54 7.96
C ILE A 436 6.34 21.71 9.17
N GLY A 437 5.15 21.97 9.72
CA GLY A 437 4.65 21.35 10.95
C GLY A 437 4.72 19.82 10.92
N GLY A 438 5.18 19.22 12.02
CA GLY A 438 5.38 17.77 12.14
C GLY A 438 6.67 17.23 11.51
N SER A 439 7.46 18.08 10.83
CA SER A 439 8.77 17.70 10.30
C SER A 439 9.88 17.85 11.35
N PRO A 440 10.93 17.00 11.32
CA PRO A 440 12.07 17.16 12.22
C PRO A 440 12.66 18.58 12.16
N GLY A 441 12.77 19.25 13.31
CA GLY A 441 13.31 20.61 13.43
C GLY A 441 12.28 21.75 13.31
N ALA A 442 11.04 21.47 12.91
CA ALA A 442 10.00 22.50 12.78
C ALA A 442 9.64 23.17 14.12
N ASP A 443 9.54 22.39 15.20
CA ASP A 443 9.17 22.91 16.54
C ASP A 443 10.17 23.97 17.03
N ALA A 444 11.47 23.75 16.80
CA ALA A 444 12.52 24.71 17.13
C ALA A 444 12.39 26.02 16.33
N LEU A 445 11.91 25.95 15.08
CA LEU A 445 11.63 27.16 14.28
C LEU A 445 10.41 27.91 14.82
N VAL A 446 9.37 27.17 15.22
CA VAL A 446 8.16 27.75 15.83
C VAL A 446 8.51 28.49 17.12
N GLU A 447 9.33 27.91 17.99
CA GLU A 447 9.80 28.56 19.22
C GLU A 447 10.60 29.84 18.92
N ARG A 448 11.51 29.80 17.95
CA ARG A 448 12.29 31.00 17.54
C ARG A 448 11.40 32.09 16.97
N PHE A 449 10.39 31.75 16.16
CA PHE A 449 9.38 32.71 15.70
C PHE A 449 8.55 33.28 16.84
N ALA A 450 8.16 32.47 17.83
CA ALA A 450 7.42 32.94 18.99
C ALA A 450 8.24 33.95 19.83
N GLN A 451 9.56 33.73 19.96
CA GLN A 451 10.49 34.66 20.62
C GLN A 451 10.69 35.98 19.85
N ILE A 452 10.63 35.95 18.51
CA ILE A 452 10.64 37.17 17.70
C ILE A 452 9.39 38.01 18.00
N GLY A 453 8.26 37.36 18.33
CA GLY A 453 6.97 37.99 18.56
C GLY A 453 6.24 38.33 17.27
N GLY A 454 5.10 39.02 17.39
CA GLY A 454 4.20 39.30 16.27
C GLY A 454 2.83 38.68 16.53
N TYR A 455 1.97 39.42 17.22
CA TYR A 455 0.55 39.10 17.32
C TYR A 455 -0.26 40.21 16.69
N HIS A 456 -0.75 39.95 15.48
CA HIS A 456 -1.77 40.79 14.89
C HIS A 456 -3.17 40.22 15.18
N PRO A 457 -4.06 40.99 15.86
CA PRO A 457 -5.41 40.54 16.25
C PRO A 457 -6.29 40.08 15.09
N ASN A 458 -5.97 40.47 13.84
CA ASN A 458 -6.75 40.09 12.65
C ASN A 458 -6.11 38.95 11.83
N SER A 459 -4.86 38.55 12.12
CA SER A 459 -4.17 37.51 11.32
C SER A 459 -4.29 36.14 11.97
N LEU A 460 -3.88 36.02 13.23
CA LEU A 460 -3.80 34.74 13.93
C LEU A 460 -5.19 34.14 14.19
N PRO A 461 -6.19 34.90 14.68
CA PRO A 461 -7.57 34.42 14.78
C PRO A 461 -8.16 33.88 13.47
N MET A 462 -7.98 34.61 12.37
CA MET A 462 -8.46 34.19 11.04
C MET A 462 -7.74 32.95 10.52
N ALA A 463 -6.42 32.84 10.76
CA ALA A 463 -5.66 31.66 10.38
C ALA A 463 -6.17 30.41 11.12
N ILE A 464 -6.43 30.51 12.42
CA ILE A 464 -7.00 29.42 13.22
C ILE A 464 -8.41 29.06 12.74
N ALA A 465 -9.26 30.06 12.49
CA ALA A 465 -10.62 29.87 11.97
C ALA A 465 -10.66 29.26 10.56
N ASN A 466 -9.53 29.31 9.83
CA ASN A 466 -9.33 28.66 8.54
C ASN A 466 -8.60 27.30 8.64
N GLY A 467 -8.39 26.79 9.85
CA GLY A 467 -7.83 25.45 10.09
C GLY A 467 -6.31 25.39 10.15
N SER A 468 -5.61 26.51 10.36
CA SER A 468 -4.15 26.50 10.53
C SER A 468 -3.75 25.78 11.82
N ARG A 469 -2.56 25.17 11.81
CA ARG A 469 -1.96 24.55 13.01
C ARG A 469 -1.80 25.53 14.17
N LEU A 470 -1.85 25.00 15.39
CA LEU A 470 -1.78 25.81 16.63
C LEU A 470 -0.38 25.89 17.24
N ASP A 471 0.64 25.29 16.61
CA ASP A 471 2.00 25.23 17.15
C ASP A 471 2.52 26.64 17.51
N TYR A 472 2.44 27.59 16.56
CA TYR A 472 2.83 28.99 16.82
C TYR A 472 1.89 29.75 17.76
N PRO A 473 0.55 29.73 17.59
CA PRO A 473 -0.37 30.34 18.55
C PRO A 473 -0.13 29.90 20.00
N ILE A 474 0.14 28.62 20.24
CA ILE A 474 0.40 28.06 21.57
C ILE A 474 1.79 28.47 22.07
N ALA A 475 2.82 28.43 21.21
CA ALA A 475 4.16 28.91 21.58
C ALA A 475 4.14 30.40 21.95
N PHE A 476 3.45 31.23 21.17
CA PHE A 476 3.23 32.65 21.47
C PHE A 476 2.45 32.85 22.77
N ALA A 477 1.40 32.06 23.00
CA ALA A 477 0.62 32.11 24.25
C ALA A 477 1.50 31.77 25.46
N ALA A 478 2.39 30.79 25.35
CA ALA A 478 3.30 30.39 26.42
C ALA A 478 4.31 31.49 26.76
N GLU A 479 4.88 32.15 25.74
CA GLU A 479 5.80 33.28 25.92
C GLU A 479 5.09 34.50 26.53
N SER A 480 3.86 34.77 26.09
CA SER A 480 3.06 35.91 26.57
C SER A 480 2.26 35.64 27.86
N ALA A 481 2.31 34.42 28.41
CA ALA A 481 1.51 34.00 29.56
C ALA A 481 1.59 34.96 30.78
N PRO A 482 2.75 35.56 31.13
CA PRO A 482 2.83 36.52 32.23
C PRO A 482 2.00 37.80 31.99
N ALA A 483 1.84 38.21 30.74
CA ALA A 483 1.11 39.42 30.34
C ALA A 483 -0.32 39.14 29.88
N SER A 484 -0.63 37.93 29.43
CA SER A 484 -1.92 37.51 28.87
C SER A 484 -2.29 36.10 29.33
N PRO A 485 -2.66 35.93 30.62
CA PRO A 485 -2.87 34.61 31.22
C PRO A 485 -4.08 33.83 30.68
N ASP A 486 -4.96 34.48 29.90
CA ASP A 486 -6.17 33.90 29.30
C ASP A 486 -6.11 33.83 27.75
N PHE A 487 -4.92 33.99 27.15
CA PHE A 487 -4.78 34.11 25.69
C PHE A 487 -5.34 32.90 24.91
N VAL A 488 -5.16 31.67 25.42
CA VAL A 488 -5.68 30.46 24.75
C VAL A 488 -7.19 30.49 24.72
N VAL A 489 -7.83 30.80 25.85
CA VAL A 489 -9.30 30.81 25.98
C VAL A 489 -9.93 31.98 25.21
N GLN A 490 -9.27 33.13 25.14
CA GLN A 490 -9.82 34.32 24.49
C GLN A 490 -9.51 34.42 23.00
N SER A 491 -8.35 33.92 22.55
CA SER A 491 -7.87 34.16 21.18
C SER A 491 -7.74 32.89 20.34
N ILE A 492 -7.53 31.72 20.95
CA ILE A 492 -7.33 30.45 20.21
C ILE A 492 -8.63 29.63 20.16
N VAL A 493 -9.17 29.26 21.32
CA VAL A 493 -10.32 28.36 21.46
C VAL A 493 -11.55 28.82 20.65
N PRO A 494 -11.96 30.11 20.66
CA PRO A 494 -13.13 30.57 19.91
C PRO A 494 -12.98 30.37 18.39
N HIS A 495 -11.76 30.47 17.86
CA HIS A 495 -11.49 30.34 16.44
C HIS A 495 -11.37 28.87 16.01
N VAL A 496 -10.90 27.98 16.89
CA VAL A 496 -10.99 26.52 16.67
C VAL A 496 -12.47 26.08 16.63
N LYS A 497 -13.29 26.61 17.54
CA LYS A 497 -14.75 26.41 17.52
C LYS A 497 -15.37 26.95 16.24
N GLN A 498 -14.96 28.13 15.78
CA GLN A 498 -15.42 28.70 14.52
C GLN A 498 -15.07 27.78 13.34
N TYR A 499 -13.84 27.26 13.27
CA TYR A 499 -13.43 26.34 12.21
C TYR A 499 -14.28 25.06 12.19
N ALA A 500 -14.51 24.45 13.37
CA ALA A 500 -15.38 23.29 13.51
C ALA A 500 -16.83 23.60 13.07
N SER A 501 -17.42 24.66 13.64
CA SER A 501 -18.84 24.99 13.44
C SER A 501 -19.15 25.53 12.04
N ALA A 502 -18.20 26.18 11.36
CA ALA A 502 -18.36 26.74 10.03
C ALA A 502 -17.85 25.78 8.95
N LYS A 503 -16.52 25.59 8.85
CA LYS A 503 -15.91 24.88 7.72
C LYS A 503 -16.15 23.37 7.78
N VAL A 504 -15.82 22.73 8.91
CA VAL A 504 -15.95 21.28 9.05
C VAL A 504 -17.42 20.85 8.90
N ASN A 505 -18.32 21.53 9.60
CA ASN A 505 -19.75 21.25 9.50
C ASN A 505 -20.31 21.49 8.09
N GLN A 506 -19.88 22.55 7.40
CA GLN A 506 -20.31 22.82 6.03
C GLN A 506 -19.86 21.74 5.06
N ASP A 507 -18.64 21.22 5.20
CA ASP A 507 -18.14 20.13 4.34
C ASP A 507 -18.96 18.85 4.55
N VAL A 508 -19.32 18.52 5.79
CA VAL A 508 -20.21 17.39 6.11
C VAL A 508 -21.62 17.61 5.56
N ILE A 509 -22.18 18.81 5.68
CA ILE A 509 -23.50 19.16 5.12
C ILE A 509 -23.50 19.03 3.60
N ALA A 510 -22.45 19.51 2.92
CA ALA A 510 -22.34 19.45 1.47
C ALA A 510 -22.28 18.01 0.95
N TYR A 511 -21.50 17.15 1.62
CA TYR A 511 -21.46 15.72 1.30
C TYR A 511 -22.80 15.03 1.60
N SER A 512 -23.43 15.32 2.74
CA SER A 512 -24.74 14.75 3.08
C SER A 512 -25.80 15.11 2.04
N ALA A 513 -25.84 16.37 1.59
CA ALA A 513 -26.74 16.80 0.52
C ALA A 513 -26.49 16.04 -0.80
N HIS A 514 -25.23 15.75 -1.12
CA HIS A 514 -24.87 14.95 -2.29
C HIS A 514 -25.34 13.48 -2.17
N MET A 515 -25.37 12.94 -0.96
CA MET A 515 -25.78 11.58 -0.65
C MET A 515 -27.28 11.42 -0.40
N GLN A 516 -28.05 12.52 -0.40
CA GLN A 516 -29.44 12.54 0.04
C GLN A 516 -30.35 11.57 -0.73
N GLU A 517 -30.24 11.52 -2.06
CA GLU A 517 -31.04 10.60 -2.89
C GLU A 517 -30.70 9.14 -2.56
N LEU A 518 -29.42 8.80 -2.44
CA LEU A 518 -29.01 7.44 -2.09
C LEU A 518 -29.47 7.04 -0.69
N GLN A 519 -29.38 7.96 0.28
CA GLN A 519 -29.88 7.75 1.63
C GLN A 519 -31.40 7.51 1.65
N TRP A 520 -32.15 8.26 0.83
CA TRP A 520 -33.58 8.08 0.66
C TRP A 520 -33.89 6.70 0.05
N LEU A 521 -33.14 6.27 -0.98
CA LEU A 521 -33.30 4.96 -1.62
C LEU A 521 -33.06 3.82 -0.62
N VAL A 522 -31.97 3.89 0.14
CA VAL A 522 -31.61 2.87 1.14
C VAL A 522 -32.68 2.81 2.24
N SER A 523 -33.10 3.95 2.78
CA SER A 523 -34.11 4.02 3.85
C SER A 523 -35.47 3.45 3.41
N ASN A 524 -35.90 3.75 2.19
CA ASN A 524 -37.24 3.39 1.72
C ASN A 524 -37.35 1.99 1.09
N HIS A 525 -36.25 1.44 0.57
CA HIS A 525 -36.27 0.19 -0.20
C HIS A 525 -35.33 -0.89 0.35
N GLY A 526 -34.29 -0.50 1.10
CA GLY A 526 -33.22 -1.39 1.54
C GLY A 526 -33.69 -2.53 2.44
N SER A 527 -34.78 -2.38 3.19
CA SER A 527 -35.28 -3.38 4.16
C SER A 527 -35.71 -4.72 3.54
N THR A 528 -35.94 -4.77 2.23
CA THR A 528 -36.28 -6.01 1.50
C THR A 528 -35.08 -6.69 0.85
N MET A 529 -33.91 -6.04 0.88
CA MET A 529 -32.69 -6.51 0.20
C MET A 529 -31.75 -7.24 1.15
N THR A 530 -31.02 -8.25 0.67
CA THR A 530 -29.84 -8.76 1.40
C THR A 530 -28.74 -7.69 1.40
N PRO A 531 -27.74 -7.76 2.29
CA PRO A 531 -26.58 -6.88 2.24
C PRO A 531 -25.91 -6.84 0.84
N GLU A 532 -25.81 -7.96 0.15
CA GLU A 532 -25.25 -8.06 -1.21
C GLU A 532 -26.16 -7.43 -2.26
N GLN A 533 -27.47 -7.64 -2.16
CA GLN A 533 -28.44 -6.99 -3.06
C GLN A 533 -28.40 -5.48 -2.88
N LEU A 534 -28.33 -4.99 -1.65
CA LEU A 534 -28.22 -3.58 -1.33
C LEU A 534 -26.89 -3.00 -1.82
N THR A 535 -25.77 -3.72 -1.60
CA THR A 535 -24.45 -3.39 -2.16
C THR A 535 -24.53 -3.20 -3.67
N LYS A 536 -25.13 -4.18 -4.36
CA LYS A 536 -25.30 -4.15 -5.80
C LYS A 536 -26.22 -3.00 -6.26
N ALA A 537 -27.29 -2.72 -5.53
CA ALA A 537 -28.20 -1.61 -5.81
C ALA A 537 -27.50 -0.25 -5.72
N ILE A 538 -26.65 -0.08 -4.70
CA ILE A 538 -25.82 1.13 -4.52
C ILE A 538 -24.79 1.23 -5.66
N ASP A 539 -24.09 0.14 -5.99
CA ASP A 539 -23.11 0.13 -7.08
C ASP A 539 -23.74 0.45 -8.44
N ASP A 540 -24.91 -0.12 -8.72
CA ASP A 540 -25.62 0.12 -9.97
C ASP A 540 -26.24 1.53 -10.00
N TYR A 541 -26.69 2.08 -8.86
CA TYR A 541 -27.05 3.51 -8.71
C TYR A 541 -25.86 4.43 -9.04
N ARG A 542 -24.67 4.16 -8.48
CA ARG A 542 -23.46 4.96 -8.74
C ARG A 542 -23.09 4.94 -10.22
N LYS A 543 -23.16 3.77 -10.86
CA LYS A 543 -22.94 3.64 -12.32
C LYS A 543 -23.97 4.42 -13.11
N GLU A 544 -25.23 4.40 -12.70
CA GLU A 544 -26.31 5.13 -13.36
C GLU A 544 -26.11 6.65 -13.28
N LYS A 545 -25.65 7.19 -12.15
CA LYS A 545 -25.35 8.62 -11.99
C LYS A 545 -24.11 9.09 -12.77
N GLY A 546 -23.22 8.17 -13.11
CA GLY A 546 -22.06 8.43 -13.97
C GLY A 546 -20.85 9.01 -13.23
N SER A 547 -19.76 9.23 -13.98
CA SER A 547 -18.45 9.60 -13.42
C SER A 547 -18.43 10.95 -12.70
N GLN A 548 -19.20 11.94 -13.19
CA GLN A 548 -19.26 13.27 -12.58
C GLN A 548 -19.83 13.24 -11.15
N TRP A 549 -20.82 12.37 -10.90
CA TRP A 549 -21.36 12.16 -9.56
C TRP A 549 -20.28 11.58 -8.65
N ALA A 550 -19.57 10.54 -9.10
CA ALA A 550 -18.49 9.90 -8.34
C ALA A 550 -17.29 10.85 -8.07
N GLU A 551 -16.90 11.68 -9.04
CA GLU A 551 -15.87 12.72 -8.86
C GLU A 551 -16.31 13.77 -7.83
N THR A 552 -17.60 14.11 -7.81
CA THR A 552 -18.16 15.04 -6.82
C THR A 552 -18.18 14.40 -5.42
N GLU A 553 -18.61 13.14 -5.31
CA GLU A 553 -18.57 12.34 -4.07
C GLU A 553 -17.14 12.33 -3.51
N GLN A 554 -16.17 11.94 -4.34
CA GLN A 554 -14.76 11.85 -3.93
C GLN A 554 -14.23 13.21 -3.45
N ARG A 555 -14.49 14.29 -4.20
CA ARG A 555 -14.04 15.64 -3.81
C ARG A 555 -14.66 16.11 -2.49
N LEU A 556 -15.96 15.88 -2.29
CA LEU A 556 -16.64 16.27 -1.06
C LEU A 556 -16.13 15.44 0.13
N GLU A 557 -15.85 14.16 -0.08
CA GLU A 557 -15.21 13.30 0.92
C GLU A 557 -13.78 13.77 1.25
N ASP A 558 -12.97 14.10 0.23
CA ASP A 558 -11.62 14.65 0.40
C ASP A 558 -11.66 15.95 1.23
N ASN A 559 -12.66 16.81 1.00
CA ASN A 559 -12.85 18.03 1.78
C ASN A 559 -13.16 17.75 3.26
N ILE A 560 -14.02 16.76 3.55
CA ILE A 560 -14.32 16.36 4.95
C ILE A 560 -13.07 15.81 5.62
N ALA A 561 -12.35 14.90 4.94
CA ALA A 561 -11.14 14.31 5.50
C ALA A 561 -10.08 15.38 5.78
N ALA A 562 -9.84 16.30 4.84
CA ALA A 562 -8.88 17.38 4.99
C ALA A 562 -9.28 18.35 6.11
N SER A 563 -10.57 18.71 6.21
CA SER A 563 -11.03 19.63 7.24
C SER A 563 -11.04 18.98 8.63
N GLY A 564 -11.45 17.70 8.72
CA GLY A 564 -11.40 16.87 9.92
C GLY A 564 -9.98 16.60 10.42
N GLU A 565 -9.03 16.38 9.52
CA GLU A 565 -7.61 16.22 9.86
C GLU A 565 -7.06 17.48 10.54
N LYS A 566 -7.28 18.65 9.91
CA LYS A 566 -6.86 19.94 10.48
C LYS A 566 -7.51 20.18 11.84
N LEU A 567 -8.79 19.87 11.99
CA LEU A 567 -9.46 20.00 13.27
C LEU A 567 -8.84 19.05 14.31
N LEU A 568 -8.60 17.79 13.97
CA LEU A 568 -7.96 16.84 14.87
C LEU A 568 -6.59 17.33 15.32
N GLN A 569 -5.80 17.92 14.42
CA GLN A 569 -4.52 18.55 14.76
C GLN A 569 -4.69 19.72 15.74
N GLN A 570 -5.66 20.61 15.52
CA GLN A 570 -5.98 21.71 16.43
C GLN A 570 -6.41 21.22 17.82
N LEU A 571 -7.30 20.22 17.88
CA LEU A 571 -7.76 19.63 19.14
C LEU A 571 -6.63 18.91 19.88
N THR A 572 -5.74 18.24 19.15
CA THR A 572 -4.57 17.57 19.73
C THR A 572 -3.61 18.57 20.35
N ALA A 573 -3.36 19.70 19.68
CA ALA A 573 -2.52 20.76 20.20
C ALA A 573 -3.15 21.44 21.45
N LEU A 574 -4.46 21.67 21.45
CA LEU A 574 -5.19 22.17 22.63
C LEU A 574 -5.19 21.18 23.81
N GLY A 575 -5.27 19.87 23.55
CA GLY A 575 -5.21 18.85 24.62
C GLY A 575 -3.82 18.69 25.23
N ASN A 576 -2.79 19.25 24.59
CA ASN A 576 -1.39 19.14 24.97
C ASN A 576 -0.73 20.51 25.22
N LEU A 577 -1.41 21.39 25.96
CA LEU A 577 -0.85 22.69 26.32
C LEU A 577 0.44 22.56 27.15
N PRO A 578 1.42 23.43 26.92
CA PRO A 578 2.66 23.46 27.70
C PRO A 578 2.42 23.87 29.17
N PRO A 579 3.31 23.52 30.12
CA PRO A 579 3.10 23.75 31.55
C PRO A 579 2.81 25.20 31.95
N GLN A 580 3.36 26.16 31.19
CA GLN A 580 3.13 27.60 31.37
C GLN A 580 1.65 27.98 31.21
N LEU A 581 0.88 27.18 30.47
CA LEU A 581 -0.54 27.40 30.16
C LEU A 581 -1.45 26.44 30.94
N ALA A 582 -0.94 25.76 31.98
CA ALA A 582 -1.68 24.74 32.72
C ALA A 582 -2.99 25.27 33.35
N SER A 583 -3.07 26.55 33.70
CA SER A 583 -4.29 27.18 34.24
C SER A 583 -5.44 27.20 33.24
N GLN A 584 -5.14 27.22 31.93
CA GLN A 584 -6.13 27.27 30.85
C GLN A 584 -6.52 25.87 30.33
N ARG A 585 -5.80 24.82 30.76
CA ARG A 585 -5.96 23.45 30.26
C ARG A 585 -7.39 22.92 30.43
N GLN A 586 -7.98 23.10 31.61
CA GLN A 586 -9.34 22.61 31.87
C GLN A 586 -10.37 23.25 30.92
N ALA A 587 -10.26 24.55 30.67
CA ALA A 587 -11.18 25.26 29.76
C ALA A 587 -11.01 24.80 28.30
N ALA A 588 -9.78 24.52 27.88
CA ALA A 588 -9.50 23.93 26.58
C ALA A 588 -10.07 22.51 26.46
N ASP A 589 -9.82 21.65 27.45
CA ASP A 589 -10.32 20.26 27.50
C ASP A 589 -11.86 20.20 27.49
N ASP A 590 -12.52 21.10 28.22
CA ASP A 590 -13.98 21.22 28.22
C ASP A 590 -14.52 21.59 26.83
N GLU A 591 -13.88 22.53 26.12
CA GLU A 591 -14.32 22.91 24.77
C GLU A 591 -14.01 21.83 23.73
N ILE A 592 -12.87 21.13 23.83
CA ILE A 592 -12.58 19.94 23.01
C ILE A 592 -13.73 18.93 23.14
N GLY A 593 -14.16 18.65 24.38
CA GLY A 593 -15.28 17.75 24.64
C GLY A 593 -16.58 18.20 23.98
N ARG A 594 -16.89 19.51 23.99
CA ARG A 594 -18.08 20.06 23.30
C ARG A 594 -17.98 19.96 21.78
N ILE A 595 -16.81 20.25 21.21
CA ILE A 595 -16.57 20.16 19.76
C ILE A 595 -16.72 18.71 19.28
N LEU A 596 -16.13 17.74 20.00
CA LEU A 596 -16.24 16.32 19.65
C LEU A 596 -17.63 15.72 19.96
N SER A 597 -18.44 16.39 20.77
CA SER A 597 -19.83 15.98 21.00
C SER A 597 -20.77 16.37 19.85
N ASP A 598 -20.39 17.31 18.97
CA ASP A 598 -21.14 17.58 17.74
C ASP A 598 -20.90 16.46 16.72
N GLU A 599 -22.00 15.90 16.21
CA GLU A 599 -21.96 14.68 15.38
C GLU A 599 -21.25 14.88 14.05
N LYS A 600 -21.43 16.04 13.42
CA LYS A 600 -20.78 16.38 12.13
C LYS A 600 -19.28 16.49 12.33
N THR A 601 -18.89 17.16 13.40
CA THR A 601 -17.50 17.36 13.76
C THR A 601 -16.79 16.03 14.07
N ALA A 602 -17.43 15.17 14.87
CA ALA A 602 -16.92 13.85 15.16
C ALA A 602 -16.83 12.96 13.91
N MET A 603 -17.84 13.03 13.03
CA MET A 603 -17.83 12.32 11.74
C MET A 603 -16.66 12.76 10.85
N ALA A 604 -16.36 14.06 10.79
CA ALA A 604 -15.22 14.55 10.02
C ALA A 604 -13.88 14.01 10.56
N VAL A 605 -13.71 13.99 11.89
CA VAL A 605 -12.52 13.39 12.54
C VAL A 605 -12.44 11.89 12.24
N GLU A 606 -13.57 11.18 12.26
CA GLU A 606 -13.67 9.76 11.91
C GLU A 606 -13.21 9.50 10.47
N ILE A 607 -13.74 10.27 9.53
CA ILE A 607 -13.40 10.20 8.10
C ILE A 607 -11.93 10.52 7.87
N ALA A 608 -11.39 11.52 8.57
CA ALA A 608 -9.97 11.87 8.51
C ALA A 608 -9.08 10.70 8.95
N MET A 609 -9.36 10.07 10.10
CA MET A 609 -8.59 8.91 10.58
C MET A 609 -8.71 7.70 9.64
N LYS A 610 -9.89 7.48 9.05
CA LYS A 610 -10.12 6.39 8.09
C LYS A 610 -9.36 6.59 6.77
N LYS A 611 -9.28 7.83 6.29
CA LYS A 611 -8.61 8.17 5.03
C LYS A 611 -7.10 8.33 5.20
N ASN A 612 -6.67 8.85 6.35
CA ASN A 612 -5.28 9.06 6.71
C ASN A 612 -4.94 8.33 8.02
N PRO A 613 -4.76 6.98 7.99
CA PRO A 613 -4.48 6.20 9.19
C PRO A 613 -3.13 6.56 9.85
N ALA A 614 -2.21 7.21 9.12
CA ALA A 614 -0.95 7.69 9.69
C ALA A 614 -1.15 8.74 10.80
N LEU A 615 -2.32 9.40 10.86
CA LEU A 615 -2.69 10.27 11.98
C LEU A 615 -2.66 9.53 13.33
N LEU A 616 -2.89 8.22 13.31
CA LEU A 616 -2.93 7.36 14.50
C LEU A 616 -1.55 6.87 14.93
N ASP A 617 -0.50 7.19 14.17
CA ASP A 617 0.88 6.98 14.60
C ASP A 617 1.33 8.03 15.62
N SER A 618 0.65 9.18 15.67
CA SER A 618 0.93 10.27 16.59
C SER A 618 0.53 9.91 18.03
N PRO A 619 1.48 9.84 18.98
CA PRO A 619 1.16 9.60 20.38
C PRO A 619 0.23 10.68 20.97
N ALA A 620 0.34 11.91 20.49
CA ALA A 620 -0.50 13.02 20.97
C ALA A 620 -1.97 12.82 20.57
N VAL A 621 -2.22 12.35 19.35
CA VAL A 621 -3.58 11.99 18.88
C VAL A 621 -4.15 10.85 19.73
N LEU A 622 -3.37 9.80 19.99
CA LEU A 622 -3.82 8.68 20.82
C LEU A 622 -4.11 9.08 22.27
N ASN A 623 -3.31 9.98 22.83
CA ASN A 623 -3.53 10.52 24.17
C ASN A 623 -4.81 11.36 24.23
N LEU A 624 -5.06 12.21 23.22
CA LEU A 624 -6.31 12.96 23.09
C LEU A 624 -7.51 12.01 23.08
N MET A 625 -7.47 10.99 22.21
CA MET A 625 -8.55 10.00 22.09
C MET A 625 -8.77 9.25 23.40
N GLY A 626 -7.69 8.81 24.05
CA GLY A 626 -7.79 8.11 25.34
C GLY A 626 -8.32 8.97 26.48
N TYR A 627 -7.99 10.26 26.49
CA TYR A 627 -8.54 11.21 27.46
C TYR A 627 -10.04 11.44 27.20
N GLN A 628 -10.41 11.73 25.95
CA GLN A 628 -11.80 11.98 25.56
C GLN A 628 -12.69 10.75 25.72
N ALA A 629 -12.15 9.54 25.53
CA ALA A 629 -12.85 8.27 25.76
C ALA A 629 -13.33 8.08 27.20
N ARG A 630 -12.67 8.70 28.18
CA ARG A 630 -13.05 8.62 29.59
C ARG A 630 -14.08 9.68 29.99
N LEU A 631 -14.19 10.75 29.20
CA LEU A 631 -15.04 11.90 29.50
C LEU A 631 -16.40 11.84 28.83
N THR A 632 -16.48 11.31 27.61
CA THR A 632 -17.70 11.35 26.80
C THR A 632 -17.95 10.03 26.07
N ASP A 633 -19.22 9.67 25.86
CA ASP A 633 -19.59 8.50 25.05
C ASP A 633 -19.09 8.63 23.59
N ARG A 634 -19.12 9.84 23.05
CA ARG A 634 -18.64 10.12 21.69
C ARG A 634 -17.11 9.99 21.58
N GLY A 635 -16.38 10.47 22.59
CA GLY A 635 -14.93 10.23 22.70
C GLY A 635 -14.59 8.75 22.78
N ARG A 636 -15.41 7.94 23.47
CA ARG A 636 -15.22 6.48 23.55
C ARG A 636 -15.36 5.85 22.17
N LYS A 637 -16.40 6.24 21.40
CA LYS A 637 -16.61 5.76 20.03
C LYS A 637 -15.46 6.15 19.09
N LEU A 638 -14.94 7.37 19.21
CA LEU A 638 -13.78 7.80 18.41
C LEU A 638 -12.52 7.00 18.73
N ALA A 639 -12.26 6.68 20.00
CA ALA A 639 -11.15 5.83 20.40
C ALA A 639 -11.32 4.37 19.92
N GLU A 640 -12.55 3.86 19.89
CA GLU A 640 -12.87 2.55 19.32
C GLU A 640 -12.62 2.53 17.80
N GLU A 641 -13.00 3.58 17.07
CA GLU A 641 -12.70 3.70 15.64
C GLU A 641 -11.20 3.83 15.37
N ALA A 642 -10.48 4.65 16.15
CA ALA A 642 -9.03 4.74 16.07
C ALA A 642 -8.36 3.37 16.26
N THR A 643 -8.84 2.57 17.23
CA THR A 643 -8.37 1.18 17.42
C THR A 643 -8.62 0.34 16.17
N THR A 644 -9.82 0.44 15.60
CA THR A 644 -10.21 -0.28 14.38
C THR A 644 -9.26 0.03 13.23
N GLN A 645 -8.96 1.31 13.01
CA GLN A 645 -8.06 1.74 11.94
C GLN A 645 -6.60 1.34 12.19
N ILE A 646 -6.11 1.39 13.42
CA ILE A 646 -4.76 0.91 13.77
C ILE A 646 -4.61 -0.57 13.42
N ILE A 647 -5.57 -1.40 13.82
CA ILE A 647 -5.55 -2.83 13.52
C ILE A 647 -5.67 -3.07 12.01
N ARG A 648 -6.55 -2.34 11.34
CA ARG A 648 -6.71 -2.46 9.88
C ARG A 648 -5.43 -2.13 9.13
N HIS A 649 -4.70 -1.11 9.57
CA HIS A 649 -3.51 -0.62 8.88
C HIS A 649 -2.25 -1.39 9.23
N LYS A 650 -2.03 -1.72 10.51
CA LYS A 650 -0.77 -2.33 10.98
C LYS A 650 -0.81 -3.86 11.03
N VAL A 651 -1.97 -4.41 11.36
CA VAL A 651 -2.09 -5.82 11.75
C VAL A 651 -2.62 -6.66 10.60
N LEU A 652 -3.71 -6.23 9.96
CA LEU A 652 -4.35 -7.00 8.87
C LEU A 652 -3.45 -7.30 7.66
N PRO A 653 -2.56 -6.40 7.18
CA PRO A 653 -1.69 -6.71 6.04
C PRO A 653 -0.77 -7.91 6.29
N SER A 654 -0.32 -8.10 7.53
CA SER A 654 0.53 -9.25 7.91
C SER A 654 -0.19 -10.60 7.77
N PHE A 655 -1.52 -10.61 7.86
CA PHE A 655 -2.35 -11.80 7.67
C PHE A 655 -2.63 -12.12 6.20
N ALA A 656 -2.50 -11.16 5.29
CA ALA A 656 -2.57 -11.43 3.85
C ALA A 656 -1.36 -12.24 3.37
N ASP A 657 -0.17 -11.98 3.93
CA ASP A 657 1.05 -12.74 3.63
C ASP A 657 0.94 -14.20 4.10
N LEU A 658 0.22 -14.46 5.21
CA LEU A 658 -0.06 -15.82 5.70
C LEU A 658 -0.83 -16.67 4.66
N GLN A 659 -1.72 -16.07 3.86
CA GLN A 659 -2.45 -16.76 2.80
C GLN A 659 -1.58 -17.15 1.60
N SER A 660 -0.41 -16.55 1.44
CA SER A 660 0.49 -16.82 0.30
C SER A 660 1.49 -17.95 0.57
N GLY A 661 1.54 -18.48 1.79
CA GLY A 661 2.43 -19.58 2.17
C GLY A 661 3.92 -19.21 2.18
N GLY A 662 4.27 -17.93 2.08
CA GLY A 662 5.66 -17.47 2.02
C GLY A 662 6.48 -17.87 3.26
N PRO A 663 7.77 -18.25 3.10
CA PRO A 663 8.65 -18.54 4.23
C PRO A 663 8.77 -17.29 5.12
N GLY A 664 8.30 -17.38 6.36
CA GLY A 664 8.32 -16.28 7.35
C GLY A 664 7.01 -15.53 7.57
N ALA A 665 5.91 -15.86 6.88
CA ALA A 665 4.62 -15.16 7.04
C ALA A 665 4.04 -15.23 8.48
N LEU A 666 4.18 -16.38 9.14
CA LEU A 666 3.76 -16.54 10.56
C LEU A 666 4.61 -15.69 11.51
N ALA A 667 5.91 -15.53 11.22
CA ALA A 667 6.78 -14.67 12.01
C ALA A 667 6.36 -13.20 11.89
N LYS A 668 6.04 -12.73 10.67
CA LYS A 668 5.53 -11.37 10.42
C LYS A 668 4.21 -11.10 11.15
N ALA A 669 3.26 -12.04 11.12
CA ALA A 669 1.99 -11.88 11.82
C ALA A 669 2.16 -11.84 13.35
N LYS A 670 3.08 -12.63 13.89
CA LYS A 670 3.46 -12.54 15.31
C LYS A 670 4.10 -11.20 15.65
N VAL A 671 5.02 -10.70 14.83
CA VAL A 671 5.64 -9.37 15.03
C VAL A 671 4.58 -8.28 15.02
N ALA A 672 3.65 -8.29 14.06
CA ALA A 672 2.56 -7.30 13.99
C ALA A 672 1.62 -7.35 15.21
N LEU A 673 1.37 -8.54 15.79
CA LEU A 673 0.63 -8.65 17.04
C LEU A 673 1.45 -8.16 18.24
N GLU A 674 2.75 -8.44 18.30
CA GLU A 674 3.64 -7.93 19.35
C GLU A 674 3.72 -6.39 19.32
N GLU A 675 3.67 -5.77 18.15
CA GLU A 675 3.61 -4.31 18.01
C GLU A 675 2.36 -3.71 18.68
N LEU A 676 1.24 -4.45 18.78
CA LEU A 676 0.05 -3.98 19.51
C LEU A 676 0.27 -3.92 21.04
N LYS A 677 1.30 -4.59 21.55
CA LYS A 677 1.67 -4.53 22.97
C LYS A 677 2.41 -3.25 23.34
N ASP A 678 2.63 -2.30 22.43
CA ASP A 678 3.34 -1.03 22.68
C ASP A 678 2.69 -0.11 23.75
N GLY A 679 1.70 -0.58 24.52
CA GLY A 679 1.10 0.11 25.65
C GLY A 679 0.17 1.27 25.26
N LYS A 680 0.38 1.88 24.10
CA LYS A 680 -0.41 2.99 23.56
C LYS A 680 -1.88 2.63 23.36
N LEU A 681 -2.18 1.46 22.80
CA LEU A 681 -3.56 0.96 22.66
C LEU A 681 -4.21 0.68 24.01
N SER A 682 -3.45 0.14 24.96
CA SER A 682 -3.94 -0.11 26.32
C SER A 682 -4.30 1.20 27.03
N GLN A 683 -3.47 2.25 26.88
CA GLN A 683 -3.72 3.58 27.44
C GLN A 683 -4.95 4.23 26.81
N MET A 684 -5.09 4.17 25.49
CA MET A 684 -6.20 4.74 24.74
C MET A 684 -7.55 4.11 25.13
N LEU A 685 -7.60 2.78 25.26
CA LEU A 685 -8.82 2.06 25.64
C LEU A 685 -9.08 2.07 27.15
N GLY A 686 -8.17 2.65 27.96
CA GLY A 686 -8.27 2.60 29.42
C GLY A 686 -8.17 1.18 29.99
N ILE A 687 -7.56 0.26 29.25
CA ILE A 687 -7.36 -1.13 29.66
C ILE A 687 -5.95 -1.28 30.24
N PRO A 688 -5.76 -1.93 31.39
CA PRO A 688 -4.41 -2.17 31.91
C PRO A 688 -3.53 -2.90 30.90
N LYS A 689 -2.29 -2.42 30.72
CA LYS A 689 -1.34 -3.00 29.76
C LYS A 689 -1.18 -4.52 29.91
N ALA A 690 -1.07 -5.00 31.15
CA ALA A 690 -0.97 -6.43 31.42
C ALA A 690 -2.19 -7.24 30.95
N ASP A 691 -3.38 -6.65 30.94
CA ASP A 691 -4.61 -7.31 30.49
C ASP A 691 -4.65 -7.31 28.95
N MET A 692 -4.24 -6.21 28.32
CA MET A 692 -4.09 -6.11 26.87
C MET A 692 -3.02 -7.07 26.33
N ASP A 693 -1.85 -7.14 26.97
CA ASP A 693 -0.77 -8.04 26.58
C ASP A 693 -1.22 -9.50 26.67
N ARG A 694 -1.96 -9.88 27.72
CA ARG A 694 -2.55 -11.22 27.86
C ARG A 694 -3.61 -11.50 26.78
N ALA A 695 -4.39 -10.50 26.39
CA ALA A 695 -5.38 -10.64 25.33
C ALA A 695 -4.72 -10.84 23.95
N ILE A 696 -3.65 -10.09 23.67
CA ILE A 696 -2.83 -10.24 22.47
C ILE A 696 -2.11 -11.60 22.47
N ASP A 697 -1.59 -12.06 23.61
CA ASP A 697 -1.01 -13.39 23.75
C ASP A 697 -2.01 -14.50 23.45
N ALA A 698 -3.27 -14.35 23.89
CA ALA A 698 -4.33 -15.30 23.55
C ALA A 698 -4.55 -15.36 22.03
N VAL A 699 -4.56 -14.22 21.34
CA VAL A 699 -4.65 -14.16 19.87
C VAL A 699 -3.42 -14.77 19.21
N ALA A 700 -2.20 -14.48 19.69
CA ALA A 700 -0.96 -15.03 19.15
C ALA A 700 -0.88 -16.56 19.31
N LYS A 701 -1.35 -17.11 20.44
CA LYS A 701 -1.47 -18.56 20.67
C LYS A 701 -2.50 -19.23 19.77
N SER A 702 -3.48 -18.47 19.31
CA SER A 702 -4.54 -18.94 18.44
C SER A 702 -4.14 -19.00 16.96
N LEU A 703 -2.97 -18.46 16.60
CA LEU A 703 -2.46 -18.48 15.23
C LEU A 703 -2.21 -19.91 14.74
N PRO A 704 -2.41 -20.17 13.44
CA PRO A 704 -2.25 -21.49 12.86
C PRO A 704 -0.78 -21.92 12.78
N GLU A 705 -0.54 -23.21 12.98
CA GLU A 705 0.76 -23.87 12.83
C GLU A 705 0.84 -24.70 11.54
N PRO A 706 2.04 -24.89 10.95
CA PRO A 706 2.20 -25.74 9.78
C PRO A 706 1.70 -27.16 10.02
N GLY A 707 0.78 -27.64 9.17
CA GLY A 707 0.20 -28.99 9.27
C GLY A 707 -0.93 -29.15 10.29
N GLU A 708 -1.44 -28.06 10.86
CA GLU A 708 -2.54 -28.07 11.83
C GLU A 708 -3.87 -28.54 11.22
N THR A 709 -4.62 -29.38 11.94
CA THR A 709 -5.94 -29.88 11.50
C THR A 709 -7.06 -28.88 11.81
N VAL A 710 -8.22 -29.05 11.16
CA VAL A 710 -9.42 -28.23 11.40
C VAL A 710 -9.90 -28.34 12.85
N GLU A 711 -9.83 -29.54 13.45
CA GLU A 711 -10.20 -29.78 14.85
C GLU A 711 -9.24 -29.07 15.82
N GLN A 712 -7.94 -29.06 15.51
CA GLN A 712 -6.93 -28.33 16.29
C GLN A 712 -7.16 -26.81 16.20
N SER A 713 -7.43 -26.30 15.00
CA SER A 713 -7.80 -24.90 14.76
C SER A 713 -9.07 -24.51 15.52
N ARG A 714 -10.09 -25.39 15.54
CA ARG A 714 -11.32 -25.20 16.31
C ARG A 714 -11.05 -25.15 17.81
N ALA A 715 -10.20 -26.05 18.32
CA ALA A 715 -9.83 -26.07 19.73
C ALA A 715 -9.09 -24.78 20.13
N LYS A 716 -8.13 -24.32 19.33
CA LYS A 716 -7.44 -23.03 19.53
C LYS A 716 -8.40 -21.86 19.55
N MET A 717 -9.40 -21.84 18.66
CA MET A 717 -10.45 -20.81 18.64
C MET A 717 -11.36 -20.84 19.87
N ALA A 718 -11.71 -22.03 20.36
CA ALA A 718 -12.46 -22.19 21.61
C ALA A 718 -11.64 -21.71 22.83
N THR A 719 -10.34 -22.04 22.86
CA THR A 719 -9.39 -21.55 23.87
C THR A 719 -9.26 -20.03 23.82
N LEU A 720 -9.10 -19.45 22.63
CA LEU A 720 -9.09 -17.99 22.44
C LEU A 720 -10.33 -17.33 23.04
N ASN A 721 -11.51 -17.87 22.74
CA ASN A 721 -12.75 -17.32 23.27
C ASN A 721 -12.85 -17.45 24.79
N GLY A 722 -12.41 -18.58 25.36
CA GLY A 722 -12.32 -18.79 26.82
C GLY A 722 -11.36 -17.80 27.48
N ASP A 723 -10.11 -17.77 27.00
CA ASP A 723 -9.04 -16.90 27.51
C ASP A 723 -9.48 -15.43 27.51
N LEU A 724 -10.05 -14.94 26.40
CA LEU A 724 -10.53 -13.56 26.31
C LEU A 724 -11.74 -13.27 27.21
N ASN A 725 -12.65 -14.24 27.45
CA ASN A 725 -13.79 -14.05 28.36
C ASN A 725 -13.38 -14.05 29.83
N ASP A 726 -12.33 -14.79 30.18
CA ASP A 726 -11.82 -14.92 31.54
C ASP A 726 -10.91 -13.75 31.94
N LEU A 727 -10.42 -12.96 30.98
CA LEU A 727 -9.71 -11.71 31.23
C LEU A 727 -10.66 -10.64 31.80
N LYS A 728 -10.70 -10.60 33.13
CA LYS A 728 -11.24 -9.46 33.89
C LYS A 728 -10.15 -8.40 34.02
N SER A 729 -10.50 -7.15 33.73
CA SER A 729 -9.60 -6.05 34.03
C SER A 729 -9.36 -5.93 35.53
N SER A 730 -8.27 -5.28 35.94
CA SER A 730 -8.00 -5.02 37.36
C SER A 730 -9.10 -4.23 38.10
N SER A 731 -10.02 -3.58 37.38
CA SER A 731 -11.23 -2.93 37.90
C SER A 731 -12.48 -3.82 37.92
N GLY A 732 -12.37 -5.10 37.55
CA GLY A 732 -13.48 -6.06 37.52
C GLY A 732 -14.36 -6.02 36.26
N VAL A 733 -14.09 -5.11 35.33
CA VAL A 733 -14.81 -4.96 34.06
C VAL A 733 -14.34 -6.02 33.06
N ARG A 734 -15.27 -6.69 32.36
CA ARG A 734 -14.95 -7.71 31.34
C ARG A 734 -14.57 -7.06 30.00
N SER A 735 -13.45 -6.35 29.96
CA SER A 735 -13.01 -5.52 28.82
C SER A 735 -12.77 -6.30 27.51
N PHE A 736 -12.67 -7.63 27.57
CA PHE A 736 -12.47 -8.51 26.42
C PHE A 736 -13.55 -9.58 26.25
N ALA A 737 -14.71 -9.43 26.89
CA ALA A 737 -15.83 -10.35 26.67
C ALA A 737 -16.25 -10.36 25.18
N ASN A 738 -16.87 -11.45 24.74
CA ASN A 738 -17.44 -11.57 23.40
C ASN A 738 -18.57 -10.56 23.09
N THR A 739 -19.03 -9.82 24.10
CA THR A 739 -20.00 -8.72 23.98
C THR A 739 -19.35 -7.33 23.94
N THR A 740 -18.03 -7.23 24.11
CA THR A 740 -17.30 -5.95 24.12
C THR A 740 -16.56 -5.73 22.80
N GLY A 741 -16.42 -4.47 22.39
CA GLY A 741 -15.76 -4.12 21.14
C GLY A 741 -14.33 -4.66 21.01
N PRO A 742 -13.43 -4.40 21.98
CA PRO A 742 -12.07 -4.95 21.97
C PRO A 742 -12.04 -6.48 21.96
N GLY A 743 -12.93 -7.13 22.73
CA GLY A 743 -13.03 -8.60 22.77
C GLY A 743 -13.50 -9.21 21.45
N GLN A 744 -14.44 -8.59 20.75
CA GLN A 744 -14.92 -9.04 19.44
C GLN A 744 -13.86 -8.85 18.36
N MET A 745 -13.14 -7.74 18.39
CA MET A 745 -12.08 -7.41 17.44
C MET A 745 -10.89 -8.38 17.52
N LEU A 746 -10.44 -8.73 18.72
CA LEU A 746 -9.37 -9.72 18.92
C LEU A 746 -9.77 -11.13 18.46
N ARG A 747 -11.03 -11.51 18.71
CA ARG A 747 -11.62 -12.76 18.18
C ARG A 747 -11.66 -12.79 16.66
N LEU A 748 -11.96 -11.65 16.04
CA LEU A 748 -11.96 -11.49 14.59
C LEU A 748 -10.56 -11.67 13.98
N ILE A 749 -9.53 -11.15 14.64
CA ILE A 749 -8.13 -11.34 14.21
C ILE A 749 -7.75 -12.83 14.27
N GLY A 750 -8.10 -13.53 15.35
CA GLY A 750 -7.89 -14.98 15.48
C GLY A 750 -8.60 -15.79 14.39
N LEU A 751 -9.83 -15.41 14.05
CA LEU A 751 -10.60 -16.01 12.95
C LEU A 751 -9.96 -15.75 11.57
N ALA A 752 -9.53 -14.51 11.29
CA ALA A 752 -8.90 -14.15 10.03
C ALA A 752 -7.60 -14.93 9.79
N ALA A 753 -6.79 -15.11 10.84
CA ALA A 753 -5.58 -15.93 10.81
C ALA A 753 -5.88 -17.40 10.51
N THR A 754 -6.93 -17.95 11.12
CA THR A 754 -7.34 -19.35 10.94
C THR A 754 -7.94 -19.60 9.56
N GLY A 755 -8.70 -18.64 9.01
CA GLY A 755 -9.20 -18.71 7.64
C GLY A 755 -8.08 -18.79 6.59
N ALA A 756 -6.95 -18.14 6.84
CA ALA A 756 -5.78 -18.14 5.95
C ALA A 756 -5.07 -19.51 5.86
N SER A 757 -4.97 -20.26 6.97
CA SER A 757 -4.33 -21.60 6.96
C SER A 757 -5.18 -22.65 6.27
N VAL A 758 -6.51 -22.58 6.43
CA VAL A 758 -7.44 -23.48 5.75
C VAL A 758 -7.38 -23.28 4.23
N ALA A 759 -7.14 -22.06 3.75
CA ALA A 759 -6.93 -21.78 2.31
C ALA A 759 -5.61 -22.35 1.75
N ASN A 760 -4.53 -22.40 2.54
CA ASN A 760 -3.24 -23.00 2.13
C ASN A 760 -3.25 -24.53 2.03
N SER A 761 -4.27 -25.20 2.56
CA SER A 761 -4.46 -26.65 2.39
C SER A 761 -4.99 -27.06 1.00
N ALA A 762 -5.06 -26.11 0.05
CA ALA A 762 -5.63 -26.28 -1.28
C ALA A 762 -4.97 -27.36 -2.17
N THR A 763 -3.79 -27.86 -1.82
CA THR A 763 -3.23 -29.08 -2.45
C THR A 763 -3.99 -30.36 -2.09
N ALA A 764 -4.86 -30.34 -1.05
CA ALA A 764 -5.74 -31.44 -0.66
C ALA A 764 -7.22 -31.24 -1.04
N ALA A 765 -7.58 -30.12 -1.68
CA ALA A 765 -8.98 -29.67 -1.81
C ALA A 765 -9.55 -29.70 -3.24
N GLN A 766 -9.13 -30.64 -4.10
CA GLN A 766 -9.67 -30.74 -5.46
C GLN A 766 -11.07 -31.39 -5.56
N THR A 767 -11.71 -31.85 -4.47
CA THR A 767 -12.93 -32.69 -4.60
C THR A 767 -14.06 -32.57 -3.54
N ASN A 768 -14.17 -31.56 -2.65
CA ASN A 768 -15.28 -31.59 -1.65
C ASN A 768 -15.87 -30.24 -1.15
N PRO A 769 -17.19 -30.19 -0.83
CA PRO A 769 -17.91 -29.05 -0.22
C PRO A 769 -17.59 -28.79 1.27
N THR A 770 -16.41 -29.20 1.74
CA THR A 770 -16.03 -29.25 3.16
C THR A 770 -15.50 -27.92 3.71
N LEU A 771 -15.01 -26.99 2.88
CA LEU A 771 -14.49 -25.69 3.33
C LEU A 771 -15.52 -24.87 4.13
N ARG A 772 -16.78 -24.89 3.68
CA ARG A 772 -17.92 -24.19 4.28
C ARG A 772 -18.29 -24.75 5.67
N ASN A 773 -18.40 -26.07 5.78
CA ASN A 773 -18.71 -26.74 7.05
C ASN A 773 -17.56 -26.59 8.04
N ASN A 774 -16.32 -26.64 7.57
CA ASN A 774 -15.13 -26.49 8.40
C ASN A 774 -14.98 -25.06 8.92
N LEU A 775 -15.24 -24.04 8.10
CA LEU A 775 -15.17 -22.63 8.54
C LEU A 775 -16.32 -22.27 9.49
N LYS A 776 -17.55 -22.75 9.24
CA LYS A 776 -18.69 -22.60 10.16
C LYS A 776 -18.39 -23.18 11.55
N VAL A 777 -17.80 -24.38 11.59
CA VAL A 777 -17.44 -25.07 12.84
C VAL A 777 -16.37 -24.31 13.64
N VAL A 778 -15.44 -23.63 12.96
CA VAL A 778 -14.41 -22.78 13.57
C VAL A 778 -14.99 -21.44 14.05
N ILE A 779 -15.91 -20.82 13.30
CA ILE A 779 -16.62 -19.58 13.68
C ILE A 779 -17.50 -19.79 14.92
N ASP A 780 -18.26 -20.90 14.97
CA ASP A 780 -19.15 -21.22 16.10
C ASP A 780 -18.35 -21.45 17.40
N ALA A 781 -17.08 -21.87 17.31
CA ALA A 781 -16.19 -22.06 18.47
C ALA A 781 -15.73 -20.75 19.13
N VAL A 782 -15.79 -19.61 18.42
CA VAL A 782 -15.35 -18.30 18.90
C VAL A 782 -16.44 -17.56 19.69
N GLY A 783 -17.63 -18.16 19.84
CA GLY A 783 -18.71 -17.62 20.68
C GLY A 783 -19.40 -16.37 20.12
N LEU A 784 -19.32 -16.14 18.81
CA LEU A 784 -19.91 -15.00 18.08
C LEU A 784 -21.37 -15.26 17.61
N GLY A 785 -22.10 -16.17 18.27
CA GLY A 785 -23.26 -16.92 17.74
C GLY A 785 -24.47 -16.17 17.16
N GLN A 786 -24.53 -14.83 17.17
CA GLN A 786 -25.52 -14.03 16.43
C GLN A 786 -25.00 -13.44 15.10
N ARG A 787 -23.68 -13.46 14.85
CA ARG A 787 -23.02 -12.83 13.68
C ARG A 787 -22.52 -13.82 12.62
N THR A 788 -22.82 -15.12 12.78
CA THR A 788 -22.36 -16.21 11.90
C THR A 788 -22.99 -16.18 10.48
N VAL A 789 -24.16 -15.54 10.32
CA VAL A 789 -24.92 -15.56 9.05
C VAL A 789 -24.34 -14.57 8.02
N GLU A 790 -23.88 -13.40 8.46
CA GLU A 790 -23.29 -12.35 7.60
C GLU A 790 -21.92 -12.77 7.04
N ILE A 791 -21.15 -13.53 7.82
CA ILE A 791 -19.81 -14.03 7.45
C ILE A 791 -19.88 -15.09 6.33
N LEU A 792 -20.90 -15.94 6.36
CA LEU A 792 -21.04 -17.07 5.44
C LEU A 792 -21.80 -16.70 4.15
N GLY A 793 -22.70 -15.70 4.20
CA GLY A 793 -23.46 -15.23 3.03
C GLY A 793 -22.59 -14.65 1.91
N GLY A 794 -21.53 -13.91 2.27
CA GLY A 794 -20.59 -13.31 1.30
C GLY A 794 -19.72 -14.31 0.53
N MET A 795 -19.66 -15.58 0.95
CA MET A 795 -18.85 -16.62 0.30
C MET A 795 -19.63 -17.48 -0.72
N ASP A 796 -20.97 -17.57 -0.61
CA ASP A 796 -21.79 -18.50 -1.41
C ASP A 796 -21.96 -18.09 -2.90
N HIS A 797 -21.38 -16.96 -3.35
CA HIS A 797 -21.57 -16.43 -4.72
C HIS A 797 -20.28 -16.08 -5.50
N LEU A 798 -19.11 -16.56 -5.07
CA LEU A 798 -17.89 -16.46 -5.88
C LEU A 798 -17.92 -17.50 -7.01
N ASN A 799 -18.37 -17.07 -8.18
CA ASN A 799 -18.35 -17.88 -9.40
C ASN A 799 -16.92 -17.91 -9.97
N ALA A 800 -16.40 -19.11 -10.27
CA ALA A 800 -15.01 -19.31 -10.68
C ALA A 800 -14.62 -18.58 -11.98
N ASP A 801 -15.60 -18.19 -12.80
CA ASP A 801 -15.40 -17.57 -14.12
C ASP A 801 -15.64 -16.05 -14.17
N SER A 802 -15.83 -15.39 -13.02
CA SER A 802 -16.04 -13.94 -12.96
C SER A 802 -14.77 -13.16 -13.34
N ALA A 803 -14.91 -12.08 -14.12
CA ALA A 803 -13.84 -11.13 -14.46
C ALA A 803 -13.13 -10.51 -13.23
N ALA A 804 -13.72 -10.64 -12.02
CA ALA A 804 -13.11 -10.31 -10.75
C ALA A 804 -11.87 -11.18 -10.39
N VAL A 805 -11.65 -12.31 -11.08
CA VAL A 805 -10.49 -13.20 -10.89
C VAL A 805 -9.28 -12.79 -11.75
N LYS A 806 -9.47 -11.98 -12.81
CA LYS A 806 -8.38 -11.62 -13.74
C LYS A 806 -7.57 -10.38 -13.36
N HIS A 807 -7.95 -9.66 -12.30
CA HIS A 807 -7.23 -8.48 -11.78
C HIS A 807 -6.79 -8.63 -10.32
N PHE A 808 -6.17 -9.77 -10.00
CA PHE A 808 -5.71 -10.13 -8.65
C PHE A 808 -4.47 -9.34 -8.13
N GLY A 809 -4.27 -8.08 -8.59
CA GLY A 809 -3.01 -7.34 -8.44
C GLY A 809 -3.02 -6.00 -7.70
N SER A 810 -4.15 -5.42 -7.27
CA SER A 810 -4.15 -4.12 -6.58
C SER A 810 -5.19 -4.06 -5.46
N SER A 811 -4.76 -3.79 -4.22
CA SER A 811 -5.52 -3.37 -3.00
C SER A 811 -6.90 -4.02 -2.66
N SER A 812 -7.45 -4.90 -3.50
CA SER A 812 -8.76 -5.54 -3.44
C SER A 812 -8.60 -7.04 -3.12
N ARG A 813 -7.70 -7.38 -2.19
CA ARG A 813 -7.37 -8.77 -1.86
C ARG A 813 -8.53 -9.47 -1.11
N PRO A 814 -8.78 -10.77 -1.35
CA PRO A 814 -9.96 -11.50 -0.85
C PRO A 814 -10.13 -11.50 0.68
N ALA A 815 -9.03 -11.49 1.43
CA ALA A 815 -9.03 -11.45 2.90
C ALA A 815 -9.69 -10.18 3.45
N VAL A 816 -9.58 -9.06 2.72
CA VAL A 816 -10.11 -7.75 3.13
C VAL A 816 -11.61 -7.66 2.81
N LYS A 817 -12.08 -8.36 1.77
CA LYS A 817 -13.51 -8.42 1.39
C LYS A 817 -14.35 -9.21 2.41
N PHE A 818 -13.77 -10.22 3.05
CA PHE A 818 -14.40 -11.00 4.12
C PHE A 818 -14.63 -10.19 5.41
N LEU A 819 -13.79 -9.18 5.68
CA LEU A 819 -13.83 -8.40 6.93
C LEU A 819 -14.63 -7.10 6.83
N GLY A 820 -14.83 -6.55 5.62
CA GLY A 820 -15.67 -5.37 5.39
C GLY A 820 -17.16 -5.57 5.70
N ALA A 821 -17.62 -6.84 5.81
CA ALA A 821 -18.97 -7.19 6.23
C ALA A 821 -19.17 -7.23 7.76
N LEU A 822 -18.09 -7.09 8.57
CA LEU A 822 -18.11 -7.47 9.98
C LEU A 822 -18.07 -6.32 11.01
N SER A 823 -17.98 -5.07 10.54
CA SER A 823 -18.04 -3.88 11.41
C SER A 823 -19.47 -3.41 11.73
N GLY A 824 -20.52 -4.10 11.24
CA GLY A 824 -21.94 -3.78 11.41
C GLY A 824 -22.53 -3.81 12.83
N GLY A 825 -21.69 -3.86 13.86
CA GLY A 825 -22.11 -4.34 15.17
C GLY A 825 -22.28 -3.30 16.28
N PHE A 826 -22.00 -2.01 16.05
CA PHE A 826 -21.81 -1.06 17.17
C PHE A 826 -22.99 -0.11 17.42
N ASP A 827 -23.80 0.25 16.42
CA ASP A 827 -24.86 1.27 16.60
C ASP A 827 -26.18 0.73 17.19
N ALA A 828 -26.36 -0.60 17.27
CA ALA A 828 -27.56 -1.22 17.84
C ALA A 828 -27.74 -0.97 19.35
N TRP A 829 -26.67 -0.58 20.07
CA TRP A 829 -26.70 -0.38 21.52
C TRP A 829 -27.29 0.98 21.92
N VAL A 830 -27.19 1.98 21.04
CA VAL A 830 -27.60 3.38 21.29
C VAL A 830 -29.13 3.53 21.34
N ALA A 831 -29.87 2.71 20.60
CA ALA A 831 -31.33 2.74 20.58
C ALA A 831 -31.96 2.42 21.94
N PHE A 832 -31.32 1.58 22.76
CA PHE A 832 -31.87 1.13 24.04
C PHE A 832 -31.73 2.17 25.17
N ASP A 833 -30.69 3.02 25.13
CA ASP A 833 -30.44 4.01 26.18
C ASP A 833 -31.26 5.30 26.02
N TYR A 834 -31.65 5.70 24.79
CA TYR A 834 -32.59 6.81 24.58
C TYR A 834 -33.99 6.53 25.15
N PHE A 835 -34.43 5.27 25.11
CA PHE A 835 -35.67 4.84 25.77
C PHE A 835 -35.61 4.89 27.30
N LYS A 836 -34.42 4.70 27.90
CA LYS A 836 -34.21 4.84 29.35
C LYS A 836 -34.04 6.29 29.79
N ALA A 837 -33.53 7.16 28.93
CA ALA A 837 -33.27 8.57 29.23
C ALA A 837 -34.50 9.48 29.11
N GLY A 838 -35.65 8.95 28.68
CA GLY A 838 -36.90 9.72 28.60
C GLY A 838 -36.94 10.72 27.46
N ASP A 839 -36.19 10.47 26.37
CA ASP A 839 -36.22 11.26 25.13
C ASP A 839 -36.99 10.51 24.03
N PRO A 840 -38.32 10.68 23.95
CA PRO A 840 -39.19 9.93 23.04
C PRO A 840 -38.99 10.29 21.56
N LEU A 841 -38.32 11.41 21.24
CA LEU A 841 -38.01 11.81 19.87
C LEU A 841 -36.78 11.06 19.35
N MET A 842 -35.72 10.95 20.17
CA MET A 842 -34.53 10.16 19.83
C MET A 842 -34.77 8.65 19.95
N GLY A 843 -35.69 8.21 20.82
CA GLY A 843 -36.13 6.81 20.95
C GLY A 843 -36.91 6.29 19.73
N SER A 844 -37.73 7.12 19.08
CA SER A 844 -38.49 6.71 17.87
C SER A 844 -37.62 6.75 16.61
N LEU A 845 -36.70 7.71 16.50
CA LEU A 845 -35.74 7.79 15.38
C LEU A 845 -34.72 6.64 15.39
N SER A 846 -34.33 6.16 16.58
CA SER A 846 -33.48 4.97 16.73
C SER A 846 -34.26 3.66 16.56
N ALA A 847 -35.58 3.64 16.75
CA ALA A 847 -36.44 2.51 16.43
C ALA A 847 -36.58 2.28 14.91
N ALA A 848 -36.55 3.33 14.08
CA ALA A 848 -36.47 3.20 12.63
C ALA A 848 -35.15 2.53 12.16
N ALA A 849 -34.06 2.71 12.89
CA ALA A 849 -32.80 1.99 12.68
C ALA A 849 -32.81 0.56 13.27
N ALA A 850 -33.66 0.28 14.27
CA ALA A 850 -33.78 -1.04 14.90
C ALA A 850 -34.87 -1.95 14.30
N GLY A 851 -35.80 -1.40 13.51
CA GLY A 851 -36.85 -2.14 12.79
C GLY A 851 -36.49 -2.56 11.35
N GLY A 852 -35.28 -2.24 10.88
CA GLY A 852 -34.77 -2.61 9.58
C GLY A 852 -33.42 -3.30 9.72
N THR A 853 -33.43 -4.64 9.76
CA THR A 853 -32.29 -5.54 10.02
C THR A 853 -31.07 -5.37 9.10
N ILE A 854 -31.12 -4.49 8.10
CA ILE A 854 -30.09 -4.34 7.06
C ILE A 854 -29.22 -3.08 7.24
N MET A 855 -29.71 -2.01 7.87
CA MET A 855 -28.89 -0.78 8.05
C MET A 855 -27.79 -0.97 9.10
N ALA A 856 -28.03 -1.75 10.15
CA ALA A 856 -27.01 -2.09 11.14
C ALA A 856 -25.89 -2.96 10.54
N ALA A 857 -26.21 -3.91 9.66
CA ALA A 857 -25.24 -4.78 8.97
C ALA A 857 -24.20 -3.99 8.12
N LEU A 858 -24.45 -2.71 7.84
CA LEU A 858 -23.61 -1.82 7.04
C LEU A 858 -22.67 -0.90 7.83
N GLY A 859 -22.38 -1.20 9.10
CA GLY A 859 -21.65 -0.33 10.04
C GLY A 859 -20.34 0.33 9.54
N THR A 860 -19.77 1.18 10.38
CA THR A 860 -18.73 2.20 10.10
C THR A 860 -17.49 1.76 9.27
N GLY A 861 -17.22 0.46 9.18
CA GLY A 861 -16.17 -0.17 8.38
C GLY A 861 -16.55 -0.78 7.02
N THR A 862 -17.73 -0.53 6.45
CA THR A 862 -18.14 -1.16 5.17
C THR A 862 -17.22 -0.88 3.98
N LEU A 863 -17.32 -1.77 2.97
CA LEU A 863 -16.76 -1.70 1.60
C LEU A 863 -16.95 -0.34 0.88
N PHE A 864 -17.77 0.56 1.42
CA PHE A 864 -18.24 1.79 0.77
C PHE A 864 -17.51 3.07 1.17
N GLY A 865 -16.46 2.99 1.99
CA GLY A 865 -15.73 4.18 2.41
C GLY A 865 -16.56 5.10 3.35
N PRO A 866 -16.28 6.40 3.40
CA PRO A 866 -17.06 7.40 4.14
C PRO A 866 -18.54 7.51 3.78
N ALA A 867 -18.95 7.07 2.59
CA ALA A 867 -20.36 7.05 2.18
C ALA A 867 -21.25 6.24 3.14
N GLY A 868 -20.73 5.14 3.69
CA GLY A 868 -21.44 4.34 4.68
C GLY A 868 -21.69 5.07 6.01
N LEU A 869 -20.77 5.95 6.43
CA LEU A 869 -20.91 6.73 7.67
C LEU A 869 -22.05 7.75 7.58
N VAL A 870 -22.30 8.28 6.39
CA VAL A 870 -23.33 9.29 6.15
C VAL A 870 -24.70 8.65 5.94
N ILE A 871 -24.75 7.47 5.31
CA ILE A 871 -25.97 6.67 5.22
C ILE A 871 -26.43 6.17 6.60
N VAL A 872 -25.49 5.81 7.50
CA VAL A 872 -25.79 5.40 8.88
C VAL A 872 -26.07 6.61 9.81
N GLY A 873 -25.35 7.73 9.63
CA GLY A 873 -25.50 8.98 10.40
C GLY A 873 -26.70 9.86 9.99
N ALA A 874 -27.49 9.39 9.03
CA ALA A 874 -28.67 10.01 8.43
C ALA A 874 -29.69 10.65 9.38
N ALA A 875 -29.81 10.16 10.63
CA ALA A 875 -30.79 10.66 11.59
C ALA A 875 -30.58 12.16 11.93
N VAL A 876 -29.35 12.65 11.82
CA VAL A 876 -28.94 13.99 12.27
C VAL A 876 -29.31 15.09 11.27
N VAL A 877 -29.27 14.76 9.97
CA VAL A 877 -29.57 15.71 8.88
C VAL A 877 -31.08 15.79 8.62
N GLY A 878 -31.86 14.88 9.20
CA GLY A 878 -33.32 14.86 9.13
C GLY A 878 -33.99 16.16 9.57
N GLN A 879 -33.36 17.00 10.40
CA GLN A 879 -33.92 18.32 10.74
C GLN A 879 -33.94 19.32 9.55
N MET A 880 -33.15 19.11 8.49
CA MET A 880 -33.30 19.86 7.24
C MET A 880 -34.53 19.40 6.42
N ILE A 881 -35.03 18.19 6.66
CA ILE A 881 -36.10 17.55 5.88
C ILE A 881 -37.50 17.86 6.44
N VAL A 882 -37.62 18.33 7.69
CA VAL A 882 -38.92 18.63 8.32
C VAL A 882 -39.54 19.96 7.84
N ALA A 883 -38.94 20.67 6.87
CA ALA A 883 -39.45 21.97 6.44
C ALA A 883 -40.47 21.96 5.29
N ASP A 884 -40.66 20.86 4.53
CA ASP A 884 -41.76 20.78 3.57
C ASP A 884 -42.13 19.32 3.26
N THR A 885 -43.23 18.83 3.85
CA THR A 885 -43.82 17.51 3.54
C THR A 885 -44.26 17.36 2.07
N ARG A 886 -44.14 18.42 1.27
CA ARG A 886 -44.41 18.44 -0.18
C ARG A 886 -43.28 17.88 -1.05
N ASP A 887 -42.07 17.73 -0.53
CA ASP A 887 -40.90 17.26 -1.29
C ASP A 887 -40.60 15.77 -1.13
N SER A 888 -41.38 15.01 -0.36
CA SER A 888 -41.12 13.60 -0.06
C SER A 888 -41.12 12.67 -1.28
N ASN A 889 -41.87 13.04 -2.32
CA ASN A 889 -41.94 12.31 -3.59
C ASN A 889 -40.86 12.72 -4.61
N THR A 890 -39.95 13.65 -4.26
CA THR A 890 -38.91 14.19 -5.16
C THR A 890 -38.04 13.10 -5.78
N TYR A 891 -37.77 12.04 -5.03
CA TYR A 891 -36.92 10.93 -5.48
C TYR A 891 -37.71 9.74 -6.03
N MET A 892 -39.03 9.83 -6.22
CA MET A 892 -39.82 8.75 -6.83
C MET A 892 -39.65 8.70 -8.35
N THR A 893 -38.49 8.21 -8.78
CA THR A 893 -38.09 8.15 -10.19
C THR A 893 -37.93 6.70 -10.66
N GLU A 894 -37.66 6.52 -11.96
CA GLU A 894 -37.27 5.23 -12.51
C GLU A 894 -35.99 4.66 -11.86
N THR A 895 -35.10 5.53 -11.34
CA THR A 895 -33.93 5.12 -10.56
C THR A 895 -34.36 4.40 -9.28
N SER A 896 -35.38 4.88 -8.60
CA SER A 896 -35.92 4.28 -7.36
C SER A 896 -36.61 2.96 -7.60
N LYS A 897 -37.37 2.86 -8.70
CA LYS A 897 -37.97 1.59 -9.15
C LYS A 897 -36.89 0.56 -9.46
N ARG A 898 -35.83 0.94 -10.19
CA ARG A 898 -34.67 0.07 -10.46
C ARG A 898 -33.93 -0.33 -9.19
N PHE A 899 -33.72 0.62 -8.28
CA PHE A 899 -33.10 0.36 -6.98
C PHE A 899 -33.90 -0.70 -6.22
N LEU A 900 -35.21 -0.50 -6.05
CA LEU A 900 -36.11 -1.46 -5.39
C LEU A 900 -36.11 -2.84 -6.07
N ALA A 901 -36.03 -2.91 -7.39
CA ALA A 901 -35.99 -4.17 -8.14
C ALA A 901 -34.81 -5.08 -7.76
N HIS A 902 -33.73 -4.56 -7.16
CA HIS A 902 -32.63 -5.37 -6.63
C HIS A 902 -33.03 -6.34 -5.50
N SER A 903 -34.16 -6.11 -4.84
CA SER A 903 -34.77 -7.05 -3.89
C SER A 903 -35.24 -8.36 -4.55
N GLY A 904 -35.33 -8.40 -5.88
CA GLY A 904 -35.87 -9.52 -6.66
C GLY A 904 -37.35 -9.34 -7.02
N LEU A 905 -37.91 -8.16 -6.77
CA LEU A 905 -39.25 -7.77 -7.24
C LEU A 905 -39.27 -7.65 -8.77
N ASN A 906 -40.36 -8.15 -9.38
CA ASN A 906 -40.63 -7.96 -10.80
C ASN A 906 -41.07 -6.52 -11.09
N GLU A 907 -41.15 -6.16 -12.37
CA GLU A 907 -41.45 -4.78 -12.77
C GLU A 907 -42.81 -4.28 -12.24
N THR A 908 -43.81 -5.15 -12.21
CA THR A 908 -45.15 -4.84 -11.70
C THR A 908 -45.11 -4.53 -10.20
N ALA A 909 -44.45 -5.39 -9.42
CA ALA A 909 -44.41 -5.25 -7.97
C ALA A 909 -43.52 -4.08 -7.54
N ALA A 910 -42.35 -3.91 -8.16
CA ALA A 910 -41.48 -2.76 -7.92
C ALA A 910 -42.16 -1.45 -8.34
N GLY A 911 -42.89 -1.45 -9.46
CA GLY A 911 -43.64 -0.28 -9.94
C GLY A 911 -44.79 0.12 -9.03
N ALA A 912 -45.48 -0.84 -8.41
CA ALA A 912 -46.52 -0.53 -7.44
C ALA A 912 -45.90 -0.04 -6.11
N LEU A 913 -44.87 -0.72 -5.60
CA LEU A 913 -44.32 -0.50 -4.26
C LEU A 913 -43.31 0.66 -4.14
N VAL A 914 -42.83 1.21 -5.25
CA VAL A 914 -42.03 2.46 -5.24
C VAL A 914 -42.89 3.68 -4.90
N ASP A 915 -44.22 3.57 -5.07
CA ASP A 915 -45.18 4.64 -4.80
C ASP A 915 -45.36 4.86 -3.29
N GLN A 916 -45.14 6.10 -2.84
CA GLN A 916 -45.20 6.50 -1.44
C GLN A 916 -46.54 7.14 -1.10
N SER A 917 -46.88 7.18 0.20
CA SER A 917 -48.09 7.85 0.67
C SER A 917 -48.05 9.36 0.41
N GLY A 918 -49.19 10.04 0.60
CA GLY A 918 -49.27 11.49 0.46
C GLY A 918 -48.30 12.25 1.39
N ASP A 919 -47.97 11.65 2.54
CA ASP A 919 -47.00 12.17 3.51
C ASP A 919 -45.57 11.63 3.29
N GLY A 920 -45.33 10.87 2.21
CA GLY A 920 -43.99 10.41 1.82
C GLY A 920 -43.52 9.12 2.47
N HIS A 921 -44.44 8.23 2.85
CA HIS A 921 -44.09 6.99 3.53
C HIS A 921 -44.09 5.80 2.58
N SER A 922 -42.97 5.07 2.56
CA SER A 922 -42.83 3.84 1.76
C SER A 922 -43.67 2.69 2.35
N PRO A 923 -44.44 1.95 1.52
CA PRO A 923 -45.16 0.74 1.94
C PRO A 923 -44.22 -0.44 2.23
N VAL A 924 -42.96 -0.38 1.79
CA VAL A 924 -42.02 -1.50 1.85
C VAL A 924 -41.62 -1.87 3.29
N PRO A 925 -41.22 -0.94 4.18
CA PRO A 925 -40.90 -1.26 5.57
C PRO A 925 -42.06 -1.87 6.36
N ILE A 926 -43.30 -1.39 6.17
CA ILE A 926 -44.46 -1.95 6.88
C ILE A 926 -44.84 -3.35 6.36
N LEU A 927 -44.65 -3.63 5.07
CA LEU A 927 -44.79 -4.98 4.51
C LEU A 927 -43.72 -5.94 5.04
N ALA A 928 -42.47 -5.49 5.17
CA ALA A 928 -41.40 -6.27 5.79
C ALA A 928 -41.72 -6.58 7.26
N ARG A 929 -42.19 -5.58 8.02
CA ARG A 929 -42.64 -5.75 9.41
C ARG A 929 -43.82 -6.72 9.52
N TYR A 930 -44.78 -6.61 8.62
CA TYR A 930 -45.90 -7.56 8.54
C TYR A 930 -45.38 -8.98 8.33
N ALA A 931 -44.45 -9.21 7.39
CA ALA A 931 -43.85 -10.53 7.16
C ALA A 931 -43.13 -11.07 8.41
N GLU A 932 -42.34 -10.25 9.10
CA GLU A 932 -41.68 -10.64 10.36
C GLU A 932 -42.70 -11.10 11.42
N LEU A 933 -43.79 -10.35 11.59
CA LEU A 933 -44.86 -10.71 12.52
C LEU A 933 -45.65 -11.95 12.09
N LYS A 934 -45.64 -12.28 10.78
CA LYS A 934 -46.15 -13.55 10.24
C LYS A 934 -45.16 -14.71 10.38
N GLY A 935 -43.98 -14.47 10.95
CA GLY A 935 -42.96 -15.48 11.23
C GLY A 935 -41.90 -15.65 10.16
N PHE A 936 -41.89 -14.81 9.12
CA PHE A 936 -40.79 -14.80 8.14
C PHE A 936 -39.53 -14.25 8.79
N ARG A 937 -38.41 -14.95 8.64
CA ARG A 937 -37.10 -14.43 9.02
C ARG A 937 -36.44 -13.82 7.80
N LEU A 938 -36.66 -12.52 7.59
CA LEU A 938 -36.18 -11.86 6.37
C LEU A 938 -34.65 -11.86 6.25
N ASP A 939 -33.90 -12.02 7.34
CA ASP A 939 -32.46 -12.29 7.32
C ASP A 939 -32.11 -13.63 6.64
N GLN A 940 -33.02 -14.60 6.62
CA GLN A 940 -32.84 -15.89 5.97
C GLN A 940 -33.21 -15.83 4.48
N PRO A 941 -32.29 -16.22 3.55
CA PRO A 941 -32.54 -16.13 2.10
C PRO A 941 -33.79 -16.88 1.64
N ALA A 942 -34.12 -18.03 2.24
CA ALA A 942 -35.26 -18.84 1.86
C ALA A 942 -36.61 -18.18 2.20
N ASP A 943 -36.75 -17.68 3.43
CA ASP A 943 -37.97 -17.01 3.89
C ASP A 943 -38.15 -15.67 3.15
N ARG A 944 -37.06 -14.91 2.95
CA ARG A 944 -37.06 -13.71 2.13
C ARG A 944 -37.50 -14.00 0.70
N ARG A 945 -36.97 -15.05 0.08
CA ARG A 945 -37.35 -15.43 -1.29
C ARG A 945 -38.84 -15.76 -1.39
N ARG A 946 -39.38 -16.51 -0.42
CA ARG A 946 -40.83 -16.79 -0.34
C ARG A 946 -41.66 -15.51 -0.21
N PHE A 947 -41.21 -14.57 0.61
CA PHE A 947 -41.86 -13.27 0.77
C PHE A 947 -41.84 -12.45 -0.53
N ILE A 948 -40.71 -12.39 -1.23
CA ILE A 948 -40.59 -11.72 -2.53
C ILE A 948 -41.42 -12.42 -3.61
N ASP A 949 -41.42 -13.76 -3.65
CA ASP A 949 -42.25 -14.52 -4.59
C ASP A 949 -43.75 -14.31 -4.32
N TRP A 950 -44.15 -14.14 -3.05
CA TRP A 950 -45.51 -13.74 -2.68
C TRP A 950 -45.88 -12.36 -3.21
N LEU A 951 -45.03 -11.34 -3.01
CA LEU A 951 -45.23 -10.00 -3.58
C LEU A 951 -45.32 -10.04 -5.11
N ASN A 952 -44.43 -10.80 -5.77
CA ASN A 952 -44.40 -10.94 -7.21
C ASN A 952 -45.61 -11.69 -7.80
N GLY A 953 -46.23 -12.56 -7.00
CA GLY A 953 -47.41 -13.34 -7.38
C GLY A 953 -48.72 -12.57 -7.27
N MET A 954 -48.72 -11.36 -6.70
CA MET A 954 -49.94 -10.55 -6.56
C MET A 954 -50.40 -9.97 -7.91
N PRO A 955 -51.70 -10.01 -8.22
CA PRO A 955 -52.25 -9.24 -9.33
C PRO A 955 -51.96 -7.75 -9.16
N LYS A 956 -51.61 -7.06 -10.24
CA LYS A 956 -51.25 -5.64 -10.24
C LYS A 956 -52.25 -4.76 -9.47
N GLU A 957 -53.53 -4.85 -9.85
CA GLU A 957 -54.60 -4.06 -9.24
C GLU A 957 -54.77 -4.36 -7.74
N GLY A 958 -54.66 -5.63 -7.34
CA GLY A 958 -54.72 -6.01 -5.94
C GLY A 958 -53.55 -5.45 -5.13
N LEU A 959 -52.33 -5.48 -5.67
CA LEU A 959 -51.15 -4.92 -5.03
C LEU A 959 -51.21 -3.39 -4.91
N GLU A 960 -51.70 -2.70 -5.94
CA GLU A 960 -51.94 -1.24 -5.91
C GLU A 960 -52.97 -0.89 -4.81
N LYS A 961 -54.08 -1.64 -4.71
CA LYS A 961 -55.07 -1.43 -3.65
C LYS A 961 -54.56 -1.77 -2.26
N LEU A 962 -53.77 -2.83 -2.10
CA LEU A 962 -53.13 -3.15 -0.83
C LEU A 962 -52.19 -2.02 -0.40
N ARG A 963 -51.38 -1.53 -1.33
CA ARG A 963 -50.48 -0.41 -1.10
C ARG A 963 -51.24 0.84 -0.66
N ASP A 964 -52.30 1.24 -1.37
CA ASP A 964 -53.08 2.44 -1.04
C ASP A 964 -53.69 2.32 0.38
N ASN A 965 -54.20 1.14 0.75
CA ASN A 965 -54.66 0.88 2.11
C ASN A 965 -53.54 1.03 3.16
N LEU A 966 -52.33 0.57 2.83
CA LEU A 966 -51.16 0.69 3.70
C LEU A 966 -50.62 2.12 3.78
N HIS A 967 -50.78 2.94 2.73
CA HIS A 967 -50.47 4.37 2.78
C HIS A 967 -51.28 5.06 3.87
N HIS A 968 -52.59 4.81 3.94
CA HIS A 968 -53.43 5.37 5.00
C HIS A 968 -53.05 4.89 6.40
N THR A 969 -52.53 3.66 6.51
CA THR A 969 -52.00 3.14 7.78
C THR A 969 -50.69 3.84 8.16
N LEU A 970 -49.80 4.04 7.20
CA LEU A 970 -48.52 4.71 7.39
C LEU A 970 -48.69 6.18 7.77
N ASP A 971 -49.62 6.90 7.14
CA ASP A 971 -49.93 8.29 7.48
C ASP A 971 -50.44 8.38 8.93
N ALA A 972 -51.31 7.46 9.35
CA ALA A 972 -51.77 7.37 10.73
C ALA A 972 -50.63 7.01 11.72
N PHE A 973 -49.63 6.25 11.26
CA PHE A 973 -48.46 5.87 12.05
C PHE A 973 -47.36 6.93 12.02
N GLY A 974 -47.46 7.98 11.20
CA GLY A 974 -46.38 8.94 10.95
C GLY A 974 -45.13 8.27 10.35
N GLY A 975 -45.35 7.25 9.51
CA GLY A 975 -44.29 6.51 8.81
C GLY A 975 -43.52 5.49 9.65
N ASP A 976 -43.92 5.27 10.91
CA ASP A 976 -43.23 4.33 11.81
C ASP A 976 -43.82 2.90 11.70
N PRO A 977 -43.15 1.96 11.01
CA PRO A 977 -43.64 0.60 10.86
C PRO A 977 -43.64 -0.18 12.19
N ALA A 978 -42.87 0.24 13.20
CA ALA A 978 -42.80 -0.46 14.49
C ALA A 978 -44.12 -0.40 15.27
N LYS A 979 -45.01 0.55 14.93
CA LYS A 979 -46.37 0.65 15.46
C LYS A 979 -47.31 -0.45 14.98
N LEU A 980 -46.95 -1.16 13.90
CA LEU A 980 -47.72 -2.32 13.46
C LEU A 980 -47.57 -3.47 14.47
N ALA A 981 -48.70 -3.88 15.05
CA ALA A 981 -48.78 -4.97 16.03
C ALA A 981 -49.56 -6.17 15.48
N ALA A 982 -49.43 -7.32 16.16
CA ALA A 982 -50.15 -8.54 15.78
C ALA A 982 -51.69 -8.40 15.89
N SER A 983 -52.17 -7.53 16.78
CA SER A 983 -53.58 -7.25 17.03
C SER A 983 -53.78 -5.79 17.42
N ALA A 984 -54.98 -5.26 17.17
CA ALA A 984 -55.43 -3.95 17.65
C ALA A 984 -56.85 -4.03 18.21
N ASP A 985 -57.24 -3.05 19.03
CA ASP A 985 -58.59 -3.01 19.64
C ASP A 985 -59.71 -2.99 18.59
N SER A 986 -59.42 -2.48 17.39
CA SER A 986 -60.34 -2.40 16.24
C SER A 986 -60.40 -3.68 15.39
N ASP A 987 -59.69 -4.76 15.75
CA ASP A 987 -59.66 -6.00 14.95
C ASP A 987 -61.06 -6.55 14.66
N ALA A 988 -61.97 -6.46 15.65
CA ALA A 988 -63.34 -6.94 15.51
C ALA A 988 -64.11 -6.26 14.37
N ASN A 989 -63.74 -5.04 13.97
CA ASN A 989 -64.38 -4.34 12.86
C ASN A 989 -63.99 -4.93 11.50
N TYR A 990 -62.83 -5.59 11.42
CA TYR A 990 -62.35 -6.27 10.22
C TYR A 990 -62.69 -7.76 10.24
N THR A 991 -62.61 -8.43 11.39
CA THR A 991 -62.74 -9.90 11.46
C THR A 991 -64.19 -10.38 11.64
N ASP A 992 -65.12 -9.52 12.08
CA ASP A 992 -66.55 -9.85 12.14
C ASP A 992 -67.21 -9.56 10.79
N PRO A 993 -67.74 -10.58 10.07
CA PRO A 993 -68.35 -10.38 8.76
C PRO A 993 -69.50 -9.38 8.74
N GLN A 994 -70.24 -9.22 9.85
CA GLN A 994 -71.33 -8.24 9.92
C GLN A 994 -70.78 -6.82 9.93
N ARG A 995 -69.78 -6.54 10.77
CA ARG A 995 -69.16 -5.21 10.89
C ARG A 995 -68.32 -4.85 9.66
N LEU A 996 -67.61 -5.83 9.11
CA LEU A 996 -66.79 -5.65 7.90
C LEU A 996 -67.65 -5.21 6.70
N ASN A 997 -68.88 -5.74 6.60
CA ASN A 997 -69.83 -5.44 5.52
C ASN A 997 -70.89 -4.39 5.89
N GLU A 998 -70.81 -3.81 7.09
CA GLU A 998 -71.75 -2.79 7.55
C GLU A 998 -71.47 -1.47 6.81
N GLY A 999 -72.33 -1.14 5.86
CA GLY A 999 -72.40 0.17 5.22
C GLY A 999 -73.76 0.79 5.49
N TYR A 1000 -73.83 2.11 5.63
CA TYR A 1000 -75.08 2.79 5.91
C TYR A 1000 -75.34 3.94 4.92
N VAL A 1001 -76.58 4.01 4.47
CA VAL A 1001 -77.10 5.11 3.65
C VAL A 1001 -77.96 5.98 4.56
N SER A 1002 -77.53 7.22 4.78
CA SER A 1002 -78.32 8.24 5.47
C SER A 1002 -78.65 9.38 4.52
N GLY A 1003 -79.88 9.39 3.99
CA GLY A 1003 -80.28 10.37 2.98
C GLY A 1003 -79.45 10.23 1.69
N GLU A 1004 -78.80 11.31 1.26
CA GLU A 1004 -77.90 11.33 0.09
C GLU A 1004 -76.45 10.93 0.41
N ILE A 1005 -76.11 10.66 1.68
CA ILE A 1005 -74.75 10.31 2.10
C ILE A 1005 -74.63 8.78 2.20
N TYR A 1006 -73.83 8.20 1.31
CA TYR A 1006 -73.42 6.81 1.36
C TYR A 1006 -72.10 6.70 2.13
N VAL A 1007 -72.11 6.02 3.28
CA VAL A 1007 -70.90 5.60 3.97
C VAL A 1007 -70.58 4.18 3.52
N PRO A 1008 -69.47 3.95 2.79
CA PRO A 1008 -69.07 2.63 2.35
C PRO A 1008 -68.77 1.73 3.55
N SER A 1009 -68.94 0.42 3.39
CA SER A 1009 -68.48 -0.54 4.40
C SER A 1009 -66.95 -0.63 4.40
N ILE A 1010 -66.37 -1.13 5.49
CA ILE A 1010 -64.91 -1.36 5.58
C ILE A 1010 -64.42 -2.26 4.44
N ALA A 1011 -65.18 -3.30 4.07
CA ALA A 1011 -64.86 -4.13 2.90
C ALA A 1011 -64.86 -3.33 1.58
N ALA A 1012 -65.77 -2.37 1.42
CA ALA A 1012 -65.81 -1.52 0.23
C ALA A 1012 -64.65 -0.50 0.23
N GLU A 1013 -64.28 0.03 1.39
CA GLU A 1013 -63.11 0.90 1.56
C GLU A 1013 -61.82 0.15 1.23
N ILE A 1014 -61.62 -1.05 1.76
CA ILE A 1014 -60.47 -1.92 1.44
C ILE A 1014 -60.37 -2.17 -0.06
N ARG A 1015 -61.47 -2.59 -0.70
CA ARG A 1015 -61.52 -2.85 -2.15
C ARG A 1015 -61.28 -1.58 -2.99
N ALA A 1016 -61.63 -0.42 -2.46
CA ALA A 1016 -61.34 0.87 -3.09
C ALA A 1016 -59.91 1.36 -2.84
N GLY A 1017 -59.16 0.78 -1.90
CA GLY A 1017 -57.82 1.23 -1.49
C GLY A 1017 -57.84 2.32 -0.41
N ASN A 1018 -59.00 2.57 0.22
CA ASN A 1018 -59.22 3.64 1.19
C ASN A 1018 -59.30 3.13 2.65
N GLY A 1019 -59.05 1.84 2.87
CA GLY A 1019 -59.00 1.25 4.21
C GLY A 1019 -57.70 1.61 4.95
N SER A 1020 -57.67 1.42 6.27
CA SER A 1020 -56.49 1.69 7.10
C SER A 1020 -56.29 0.55 8.12
N PRO A 1021 -55.83 -0.64 7.67
CA PRO A 1021 -55.64 -1.79 8.54
C PRO A 1021 -54.43 -1.60 9.47
N SER A 1022 -54.68 -1.43 10.77
CA SER A 1022 -53.65 -1.07 11.75
C SER A 1022 -52.99 -2.24 12.49
N SER A 1023 -53.33 -3.48 12.13
CA SER A 1023 -52.75 -4.70 12.73
C SER A 1023 -52.56 -5.80 11.70
N VAL A 1024 -51.71 -6.79 12.02
CA VAL A 1024 -51.49 -7.99 11.17
C VAL A 1024 -52.80 -8.70 10.86
N ARG A 1025 -53.71 -8.82 11.82
CA ARG A 1025 -55.04 -9.42 11.63
C ARG A 1025 -55.91 -8.64 10.66
N GLN A 1026 -55.86 -7.31 10.71
CA GLN A 1026 -56.60 -6.46 9.79
C GLN A 1026 -56.00 -6.51 8.37
N ILE A 1027 -54.67 -6.59 8.26
CA ILE A 1027 -53.98 -6.78 6.97
C ILE A 1027 -54.35 -8.14 6.37
N ASP A 1028 -54.42 -9.23 7.16
CA ASP A 1028 -54.86 -10.55 6.68
C ASP A 1028 -56.28 -10.51 6.07
N VAL A 1029 -57.20 -9.75 6.69
CA VAL A 1029 -58.55 -9.51 6.16
C VAL A 1029 -58.49 -8.68 4.88
N ALA A 1030 -57.70 -7.60 4.87
CA ALA A 1030 -57.55 -6.75 3.71
C ALA A 1030 -57.02 -7.51 2.48
N LEU A 1031 -56.02 -8.38 2.69
CA LEU A 1031 -55.51 -9.29 1.66
C LEU A 1031 -56.63 -10.19 1.11
N SER A 1032 -57.44 -10.78 2.00
CA SER A 1032 -58.54 -11.67 1.62
C SER A 1032 -59.62 -10.95 0.79
N GLU A 1033 -60.01 -9.74 1.18
CA GLU A 1033 -60.98 -8.90 0.44
C GLU A 1033 -60.47 -8.45 -0.93
N LEU A 1034 -59.15 -8.31 -1.09
CA LEU A 1034 -58.49 -8.00 -2.35
C LEU A 1034 -58.23 -9.25 -3.22
N GLY A 1035 -58.62 -10.44 -2.75
CA GLY A 1035 -58.37 -11.71 -3.45
C GLY A 1035 -56.89 -12.13 -3.46
N ILE A 1036 -56.10 -11.62 -2.51
CA ILE A 1036 -54.68 -11.91 -2.35
C ILE A 1036 -54.51 -12.99 -1.28
N ALA A 1037 -53.73 -14.03 -1.60
CA ALA A 1037 -53.43 -15.08 -0.64
C ALA A 1037 -52.63 -14.51 0.55
N VAL A 1038 -53.02 -14.86 1.78
CA VAL A 1038 -52.27 -14.51 2.98
C VAL A 1038 -50.95 -15.31 3.02
N PRO A 1039 -49.78 -14.67 3.21
CA PRO A 1039 -48.52 -15.36 3.23
C PRO A 1039 -48.37 -16.20 4.51
N ILE A 1040 -47.78 -17.38 4.38
CA ILE A 1040 -47.51 -18.33 5.47
C ILE A 1040 -46.02 -18.67 5.42
N ALA A 1041 -45.32 -18.50 6.55
CA ALA A 1041 -43.87 -18.71 6.67
C ALA A 1041 -43.45 -20.18 6.50
#